data_AF-A0A6G0IRJ7-F1
#
_entry.id   AF-A0A6G0IRJ7-F1
#
_cell.length_a   1.000
_cell.length_b   1.000
_cell.length_c   1.000
_cell.angle_alpha   90.00
_cell.angle_beta   90.00
_cell.angle_gamma   90.00
#
_symmetry.space_group_name_H-M   'P 1'
#
loop_
_entity.id
_entity.type
_entity.pdbx_description
1 polymer ?
#
loop_
_entity_poly.entity_id
_entity_poly.type
_entity_poly.pdbx_seq_one_letter_code
_entity_poly.pdbx_strand_id
1 'polypeptide(L)'
;MASNIIVEQQFSHKFTVTVVRAERVTKGALGDLLDTPDPYVELFIPTAPESRKRTKHIDNDINPKWNETFSFILDPNQHNILELTLMDANYVMDETLGTSSYDITKLTVGQTKMESFLIGKATKVYLEMSLEICTNLDLRFSLALCDKEKQFRQTRRERVMLGIKKLLDMEKPRFLPSSPDEVPVIAIAGSGGGFRAMVGFSGVMKALFESGVLDCATYIAGLSGSTWYMSTLYSHPDFPDKGPKDINPELMNRVSSNPLRLLLPQHITNYIQALWTKKATGQPVTFTDIFGMLIGETLIPARMDIKLSSIQEKINQAQSPLPLFTCLHVKPDVSELMFADWVEFSPYEIGMAKYGTFMTPDLFGSKFFMGTAVKKYEENPLHFLMGVWGSAFSILFNRVLGVKDTVGGSTMEEELEQIKPQHIVGEDSLDNDDEPRKAGTENQEAEDEYHRTAQASWVQRMFTSLFSDSALFNTREGRAGKVHNFMLGLNLNTNIPFSPVSEVMCHAQTPEDEVDAVTDPDEFDRIYEPLDVKSKKIHIVDSGLTYNLPYPLILRPQRGVNLIISFDFSARPSDSSPPFKELLLAEKWARMNKLPFPKIDPKVFDREGLKECYVFKPKKGEKNCPTIIHFVLVNINFRKYKAPGVSRETEKEKEFADFDIFDDPESPFSTFNFQYSNEAYTRLHDLMEFNTLNNLEVIKEAIKDCIVSRKENPSGLALPFSLSEIPRKKSLKRDCLIQAQFVFPSPTKLNLLEVPLIGPRTLKWSLEQIKPQHIVGEDSLDNDDEPRKAGTENQEAEDEYHRTAQASWVQRMFTSLFSDSALFNTREGRAGKVHNFMLGLNLNTNIPFSPVSEVMCHAQTPEDEVDAVTDPDEFDRIYEPLDVKSKKIHIVDSGLTYNLPYPLILRPQRGVNLIISFDFSARPSDSSPPFKELLLAEKWARMNKLPFPKIDPKVFDREGLKECYVFKPKKGEKNCPTIIHFVLVNINFRKYKAPGVSRETEKEKEFADFDIFDDPESPFSTFNFQYSNEAYTRLHDLMEFNTLNNLEVIKEAIKDCIVSRKENPSGLALPFSLSEIPRKKSLKRDCLVKPWNNLENNNQ
;
A
#
# COMPACT_ATOMS: atom_id res chain seq x y z
N MET A 1 26.89 5.72 -13.29
CA MET A 1 27.54 6.38 -12.13
C MET A 1 26.44 6.74 -11.14
N ALA A 2 26.64 6.58 -9.82
CA ALA A 2 25.58 6.85 -8.85
C ALA A 2 25.44 8.36 -8.57
N SER A 3 24.42 8.99 -9.16
CA SER A 3 23.94 10.32 -8.77
C SER A 3 23.47 10.31 -7.32
N ASN A 4 23.73 11.40 -6.60
CA ASN A 4 23.29 11.57 -5.22
C ASN A 4 22.23 12.65 -5.15
N ILE A 5 21.20 12.43 -4.33
CA ILE A 5 20.00 13.26 -4.30
C ILE A 5 20.09 14.22 -3.12
N ILE A 6 20.09 15.52 -3.42
CA ILE A 6 20.11 16.60 -2.44
C ILE A 6 18.81 17.42 -2.56
N VAL A 7 18.20 17.77 -1.42
CA VAL A 7 17.08 18.70 -1.39
C VAL A 7 17.57 20.12 -1.70
N GLU A 8 16.98 20.78 -2.70
CA GLU A 8 17.22 22.20 -2.94
C GLU A 8 16.49 23.04 -1.88
N GLN A 9 17.23 23.88 -1.14
CA GLN A 9 16.61 24.86 -0.24
C GLN A 9 15.91 25.94 -1.07
N GLN A 10 14.58 25.82 -1.18
CA GLN A 10 13.71 26.82 -1.80
C GLN A 10 13.08 27.72 -0.73
N PHE A 11 12.66 28.91 -1.14
CA PHE A 11 11.92 29.85 -0.29
C PHE A 11 10.46 29.83 -0.71
N SER A 12 9.58 29.39 0.18
CA SER A 12 8.14 29.57 0.02
C SER A 12 7.72 30.98 0.43
N HIS A 13 6.55 31.42 -0.03
CA HIS A 13 5.90 32.62 0.47
C HIS A 13 4.77 32.24 1.43
N LYS A 14 4.66 32.97 2.54
CA LYS A 14 3.47 32.96 3.40
C LYS A 14 2.54 34.07 2.94
N PHE A 15 1.43 33.70 2.33
CA PHE A 15 0.33 34.60 2.03
C PHE A 15 -0.63 34.62 3.22
N THR A 16 -0.86 35.80 3.80
CA THR A 16 -1.81 35.99 4.91
C THR A 16 -2.97 36.84 4.42
N VAL A 17 -4.20 36.43 4.75
CA VAL A 17 -5.43 37.10 4.31
C VAL A 17 -6.45 37.13 5.44
N THR A 18 -6.85 38.35 5.84
CA THR A 18 -7.93 38.60 6.79
C THR A 18 -9.20 38.92 6.03
N VAL A 19 -10.23 38.09 6.20
CA VAL A 19 -11.58 38.40 5.73
C VAL A 19 -12.20 39.36 6.74
N VAL A 20 -12.17 40.66 6.43
CA VAL A 20 -12.58 41.69 7.38
C VAL A 20 -14.10 41.70 7.54
N ARG A 21 -14.82 41.88 6.44
CA ARG A 21 -16.27 42.18 6.43
C ARG A 21 -16.86 42.17 5.02
N ALA A 22 -18.19 42.14 4.92
CA ALA A 22 -18.90 42.52 3.70
C ALA A 22 -19.87 43.70 3.94
N GLU A 23 -20.34 44.30 2.86
CA GLU A 23 -21.38 45.33 2.81
C GLU A 23 -22.46 44.92 1.80
N ARG A 24 -23.73 45.08 2.17
CA ARG A 24 -24.91 44.91 1.29
C ARG A 24 -24.97 43.53 0.63
N VAL A 25 -24.79 42.48 1.42
CA VAL A 25 -25.09 41.10 1.00
C VAL A 25 -26.57 41.02 0.64
N THR A 26 -26.89 40.33 -0.46
CA THR A 26 -28.26 40.25 -1.01
C THR A 26 -28.41 39.03 -1.91
N LYS A 27 -29.47 38.24 -1.69
CA LYS A 27 -30.04 37.22 -2.59
C LYS A 27 -30.95 37.86 -3.66
N GLY A 28 -31.02 39.20 -3.68
CA GLY A 28 -31.95 40.00 -4.48
C GLY A 28 -33.26 40.25 -3.73
N ALA A 29 -33.97 41.32 -4.07
CA ALA A 29 -35.10 41.85 -3.28
C ALA A 29 -36.32 40.92 -3.11
N LEU A 30 -36.36 39.76 -3.78
CA LEU A 30 -37.34 38.70 -3.54
C LEU A 30 -36.77 37.58 -2.65
N GLY A 31 -35.48 37.25 -2.78
CA GLY A 31 -34.77 36.31 -1.91
C GLY A 31 -34.62 36.87 -0.49
N ASP A 32 -34.13 38.10 -0.35
CA ASP A 32 -33.96 38.81 0.94
C ASP A 32 -35.28 38.99 1.74
N LEU A 33 -36.43 38.79 1.10
CA LEU A 33 -37.76 38.86 1.71
C LEU A 33 -38.28 37.48 2.17
N LEU A 34 -37.82 36.40 1.54
CA LEU A 34 -38.14 35.02 1.91
C LEU A 34 -37.19 34.53 3.01
N ASP A 35 -35.93 34.93 2.92
CA ASP A 35 -34.85 34.45 3.77
C ASP A 35 -33.72 35.48 3.84
N THR A 36 -33.27 35.84 5.04
CA THR A 36 -32.19 36.84 5.22
C THR A 36 -30.85 36.12 5.03
N PRO A 37 -29.85 36.71 4.35
CA PRO A 37 -28.57 36.03 4.19
C PRO A 37 -27.88 35.66 5.50
N ASP A 38 -27.31 34.45 5.56
CA ASP A 38 -26.46 33.90 6.62
C ASP A 38 -25.00 33.76 6.11
N PRO A 39 -24.31 34.88 5.76
CA PRO A 39 -23.16 34.81 4.89
C PRO A 39 -21.88 34.27 5.55
N TYR A 40 -21.14 33.48 4.78
CA TYR A 40 -19.74 33.16 5.03
C TYR A 40 -18.88 33.35 3.79
N VAL A 41 -17.58 33.47 3.97
CA VAL A 41 -16.60 33.60 2.89
C VAL A 41 -15.74 32.36 2.80
N GLU A 42 -15.60 31.84 1.59
CA GLU A 42 -14.67 30.78 1.23
C GLU A 42 -13.50 31.36 0.41
N LEU A 43 -12.31 30.88 0.72
CA LEU A 43 -11.04 31.21 0.09
C LEU A 43 -10.45 29.92 -0.49
N PHE A 44 -10.11 29.94 -1.78
CA PHE A 44 -9.55 28.78 -2.48
C PHE A 44 -8.29 29.16 -3.26
N ILE A 45 -7.21 28.39 -3.11
CA ILE A 45 -5.96 28.54 -3.86
C ILE A 45 -5.59 27.17 -4.46
N PRO A 46 -5.77 26.94 -5.77
CA PRO A 46 -5.53 25.63 -6.39
C PRO A 46 -4.09 25.11 -6.27
N THR A 47 -3.12 26.01 -6.11
CA THR A 47 -1.69 25.72 -5.96
C THR A 47 -1.25 25.52 -4.51
N ALA A 48 -2.16 25.65 -3.53
CA ALA A 48 -1.86 25.47 -2.11
C ALA A 48 -2.27 24.06 -1.62
N PRO A 49 -1.51 23.47 -0.68
CA PRO A 49 -1.75 22.12 -0.15
C PRO A 49 -2.94 22.03 0.82
N GLU A 50 -3.26 23.14 1.50
CA GLU A 50 -4.54 23.39 2.14
C GLU A 50 -5.29 24.35 1.23
N SER A 51 -5.94 23.79 0.22
CA SER A 51 -6.45 24.57 -0.91
C SER A 51 -7.61 25.47 -0.50
N ARG A 52 -8.49 25.00 0.40
CA ARG A 52 -9.74 25.64 0.79
C ARG A 52 -9.76 26.04 2.26
N LYS A 53 -10.18 27.28 2.57
CA LYS A 53 -10.41 27.78 3.94
C LYS A 53 -11.68 28.64 3.96
N ARG A 54 -12.45 28.62 5.05
CA ARG A 54 -13.68 29.42 5.17
C ARG A 54 -13.80 30.12 6.53
N THR A 55 -14.50 31.25 6.54
CA THR A 55 -14.99 31.90 7.77
C THR A 55 -16.12 31.09 8.39
N LYS A 56 -16.56 31.49 9.58
CA LYS A 56 -17.89 31.16 10.10
C LYS A 56 -18.97 31.89 9.28
N HIS A 57 -20.20 31.38 9.33
CA HIS A 57 -21.38 32.18 8.97
C HIS A 57 -21.69 33.18 10.09
N ILE A 58 -22.45 34.22 9.75
CA ILE A 58 -23.04 35.15 10.71
C ILE A 58 -24.53 35.24 10.38
N ASP A 59 -25.35 34.77 11.31
CA ASP A 59 -26.79 34.62 11.11
C ASP A 59 -27.46 35.97 10.82
N ASN A 60 -28.19 36.06 9.71
CA ASN A 60 -29.11 37.11 9.32
C ASN A 60 -28.47 38.52 9.23
N ASP A 61 -27.17 38.63 8.93
CA ASP A 61 -26.44 39.90 8.80
C ASP A 61 -26.03 40.21 7.35
N ILE A 62 -26.65 41.23 6.76
CA ILE A 62 -26.32 41.73 5.41
C ILE A 62 -25.07 42.65 5.35
N ASN A 63 -24.41 42.93 6.48
CA ASN A 63 -23.13 43.66 6.56
C ASN A 63 -22.13 42.96 7.53
N PRO A 64 -21.87 41.66 7.32
CA PRO A 64 -21.17 40.77 8.25
C PRO A 64 -19.73 41.21 8.52
N LYS A 65 -19.20 40.89 9.70
CA LYS A 65 -17.85 41.30 10.16
C LYS A 65 -17.09 40.14 10.81
N TRP A 66 -16.57 39.22 9.98
CA TRP A 66 -15.82 38.05 10.44
C TRP A 66 -14.51 38.43 11.15
N ASN A 67 -13.69 39.29 10.54
CA ASN A 67 -12.32 39.60 10.98
C ASN A 67 -11.45 38.35 11.20
N GLU A 68 -11.66 37.30 10.39
CA GLU A 68 -10.95 36.03 10.49
C GLU A 68 -9.71 36.02 9.59
N THR A 69 -8.54 35.71 10.15
CA THR A 69 -7.25 35.68 9.44
C THR A 69 -6.83 34.26 9.10
N PHE A 70 -6.58 34.01 7.82
CA PHE A 70 -6.08 32.76 7.28
C PHE A 70 -4.65 32.96 6.74
N SER A 71 -3.90 31.86 6.63
CA SER A 71 -2.62 31.89 5.90
C SER A 71 -2.40 30.63 5.08
N PHE A 72 -1.64 30.78 4.00
CA PHE A 72 -1.32 29.78 3.00
C PHE A 72 0.18 29.83 2.71
N ILE A 73 0.81 28.67 2.52
CA ILE A 73 2.20 28.57 2.07
C ILE A 73 2.19 28.27 0.57
N LEU A 74 2.91 29.10 -0.20
CA LEU A 74 2.85 29.15 -1.66
C LEU A 74 4.24 28.98 -2.28
N ASP A 75 4.30 28.29 -3.42
CA ASP A 75 5.49 28.24 -4.27
C ASP A 75 5.57 29.52 -5.14
N PRO A 76 6.60 30.37 -5.01
CA PRO A 76 6.74 31.58 -5.82
C PRO A 76 7.00 31.31 -7.31
N ASN A 77 7.26 30.06 -7.71
CA ASN A 77 7.43 29.67 -9.11
C ASN A 77 6.09 29.35 -9.80
N GLN A 78 5.01 29.15 -9.05
CA GLN A 78 3.67 28.84 -9.55
C GLN A 78 2.80 30.10 -9.70
N HIS A 79 1.78 30.01 -10.56
CA HIS A 79 0.80 31.09 -10.74
C HIS A 79 -0.29 31.01 -9.68
N ASN A 80 -0.01 31.57 -8.51
CA ASN A 80 -0.91 31.53 -7.36
C ASN A 80 -2.07 32.53 -7.51
N ILE A 81 -3.28 32.01 -7.70
CA ILE A 81 -4.53 32.77 -7.73
C ILE A 81 -5.31 32.47 -6.44
N LEU A 82 -5.80 33.51 -5.77
CA LEU A 82 -6.84 33.40 -4.75
C LEU A 82 -8.20 33.52 -5.43
N GLU A 83 -9.00 32.47 -5.33
CA GLU A 83 -10.44 32.52 -5.58
C GLU A 83 -11.18 32.83 -4.27
N LEU A 84 -12.16 33.72 -4.37
CA LEU A 84 -12.95 34.25 -3.25
C LEU A 84 -14.41 34.01 -3.56
N THR A 85 -15.08 33.13 -2.82
CA THR A 85 -16.50 32.85 -2.98
C THR A 85 -17.27 33.33 -1.76
N LEU A 86 -18.27 34.18 -1.98
CA LEU A 86 -19.26 34.52 -0.96
C LEU A 86 -20.38 33.49 -1.02
N MET A 87 -20.65 32.87 0.13
CA MET A 87 -21.63 31.82 0.33
C MET A 87 -22.69 32.26 1.35
N ASP A 88 -23.81 31.57 1.33
CA ASP A 88 -24.97 31.77 2.19
C ASP A 88 -25.34 30.45 2.85
N ALA A 89 -25.20 30.36 4.18
CA ALA A 89 -25.41 29.10 4.90
C ALA A 89 -26.90 28.72 4.92
N ASN A 90 -27.23 27.46 4.61
CA ASN A 90 -28.61 27.01 4.49
C ASN A 90 -28.83 25.61 5.07
N TYR A 91 -29.97 25.38 5.72
CA TYR A 91 -30.31 24.10 6.36
C TYR A 91 -30.33 22.86 5.43
N VAL A 92 -30.38 23.07 4.10
CA VAL A 92 -30.44 21.97 3.11
C VAL A 92 -29.20 21.93 2.22
N MET A 93 -28.75 23.08 1.70
CA MET A 93 -27.55 23.23 0.87
C MET A 93 -27.17 24.72 0.76
N ASP A 94 -25.95 25.08 1.15
CA ASP A 94 -25.42 26.45 1.08
C ASP A 94 -25.47 27.04 -0.35
N GLU A 95 -25.93 28.29 -0.51
CA GLU A 95 -26.06 28.97 -1.81
C GLU A 95 -24.80 29.82 -2.14
N THR A 96 -24.35 29.78 -3.39
CA THR A 96 -23.24 30.61 -3.89
C THR A 96 -23.73 31.98 -4.33
N LEU A 97 -23.58 33.00 -3.48
CA LEU A 97 -23.90 34.41 -3.82
C LEU A 97 -22.95 35.01 -4.87
N GLY A 98 -21.74 34.46 -5.00
CA GLY A 98 -20.87 34.66 -6.16
C GLY A 98 -19.37 34.62 -5.87
N THR A 99 -18.59 34.45 -6.94
CA THR A 99 -17.13 34.28 -6.86
C THR A 99 -16.38 35.44 -7.53
N SER A 100 -15.20 35.76 -7.00
CA SER A 100 -14.22 36.68 -7.57
C SER A 100 -12.81 36.05 -7.50
N SER A 101 -11.82 36.64 -8.15
CA SER A 101 -10.44 36.13 -8.09
C SER A 101 -9.38 37.22 -8.07
N TYR A 102 -8.25 36.91 -7.43
CA TYR A 102 -7.11 37.80 -7.22
C TYR A 102 -5.80 37.09 -7.56
N ASP A 103 -5.00 37.72 -8.42
CA ASP A 103 -3.66 37.23 -8.76
C ASP A 103 -2.66 37.72 -7.71
N ILE A 104 -2.10 36.79 -6.93
CA ILE A 104 -1.24 37.10 -5.78
C ILE A 104 0.08 37.76 -6.22
N THR A 105 0.50 37.61 -7.48
CA THR A 105 1.68 38.28 -8.03
C THR A 105 1.56 39.82 -8.05
N LYS A 106 0.36 40.37 -7.84
CA LYS A 106 0.07 41.81 -7.69
C LYS A 106 0.40 42.38 -6.31
N LEU A 107 0.84 41.55 -5.35
CA LEU A 107 1.26 41.98 -4.01
C LEU A 107 2.79 42.08 -3.91
N THR A 108 3.27 43.17 -3.34
CA THR A 108 4.68 43.33 -2.97
C THR A 108 4.96 42.54 -1.69
N VAL A 109 6.06 41.78 -1.67
CA VAL A 109 6.53 41.13 -0.43
C VAL A 109 6.80 42.20 0.64
N GLY A 110 6.30 41.96 1.86
CA GLY A 110 6.41 42.88 3.01
C GLY A 110 5.37 44.01 3.01
N GLN A 111 4.44 44.06 2.05
CA GLN A 111 3.37 45.04 2.01
C GLN A 111 2.02 44.43 2.39
N THR A 112 1.36 45.01 3.39
CA THR A 112 -0.08 44.78 3.64
C THR A 112 -0.92 45.69 2.74
N LYS A 113 -1.98 45.14 2.16
CA LYS A 113 -2.88 45.83 1.23
C LYS A 113 -4.33 45.45 1.52
N MET A 114 -5.20 46.43 1.68
CA MET A 114 -6.64 46.21 1.72
C MET A 114 -7.24 46.31 0.31
N GLU A 115 -8.04 45.33 -0.09
CA GLU A 115 -8.72 45.25 -1.38
C GLU A 115 -10.23 45.04 -1.19
N SER A 116 -11.04 45.57 -2.11
CA SER A 116 -12.50 45.40 -2.10
C SER A 116 -12.98 44.67 -3.34
N PHE A 117 -13.60 43.51 -3.15
CA PHE A 117 -14.14 42.66 -4.20
C PHE A 117 -15.63 42.92 -4.37
N LEU A 118 -16.07 43.21 -5.60
CA LEU A 118 -17.48 43.33 -5.94
C LEU A 118 -18.03 41.95 -6.26
N ILE A 119 -19.02 41.49 -5.48
CA ILE A 119 -19.74 40.24 -5.71
C ILE A 119 -21.14 40.58 -6.21
N GLY A 120 -21.57 39.93 -7.30
CA GLY A 120 -22.82 40.24 -7.97
C GLY A 120 -22.88 41.70 -8.47
N LYS A 121 -23.93 42.43 -8.09
CA LYS A 121 -24.19 43.82 -8.55
C LYS A 121 -24.04 44.90 -7.47
N ALA A 122 -23.94 44.52 -6.19
CA ALA A 122 -24.06 45.45 -5.07
C ALA A 122 -23.14 45.11 -3.88
N THR A 123 -22.97 43.81 -3.60
CA THR A 123 -22.22 43.30 -2.44
C THR A 123 -20.74 43.62 -2.56
N LYS A 124 -20.12 44.11 -1.49
CA LYS A 124 -18.66 44.30 -1.42
C LYS A 124 -18.05 43.49 -0.29
N VAL A 125 -17.08 42.64 -0.59
CA VAL A 125 -16.26 41.91 0.40
C VAL A 125 -14.91 42.60 0.53
N TYR A 126 -14.46 42.84 1.76
CA TYR A 126 -13.19 43.53 2.04
C TYR A 126 -12.19 42.54 2.64
N LEU A 127 -11.07 42.36 1.94
CA LEU A 127 -9.94 41.55 2.41
C LEU A 127 -8.75 42.46 2.73
N GLU A 128 -8.04 42.15 3.81
CA GLU A 128 -6.69 42.64 4.04
C GLU A 128 -5.69 41.51 3.75
N MET A 129 -4.68 41.77 2.93
CA MET A 129 -3.76 40.76 2.41
C MET A 129 -2.31 41.20 2.60
N SER A 130 -1.43 40.29 3.01
CA SER A 130 0.02 40.47 3.04
C SER A 130 0.76 39.25 2.48
N LEU A 131 2.01 39.46 2.05
CA LEU A 131 2.86 38.42 1.49
C LEU A 131 4.26 38.50 2.13
N GLU A 132 4.69 37.42 2.77
CA GLU A 132 5.95 37.31 3.51
C GLU A 132 6.81 36.19 2.93
N ILE A 133 8.14 36.25 3.12
CA ILE A 133 9.05 35.14 2.76
C ILE A 133 9.23 34.22 3.95
N CYS A 134 9.03 32.92 3.76
CA CYS A 134 9.35 31.91 4.76
C CYS A 134 10.87 31.75 4.86
N THR A 135 11.48 32.35 5.89
CA THR A 135 12.92 32.18 6.17
C THR A 135 13.21 30.97 7.06
N ASN A 136 12.22 30.53 7.82
CA ASN A 136 12.32 29.44 8.78
C ASN A 136 11.60 28.22 8.18
N LEU A 137 12.27 27.07 8.23
CA LEU A 137 11.75 25.79 7.76
C LEU A 137 11.67 24.86 8.96
N ASP A 138 10.56 24.13 9.09
CA ASP A 138 10.34 23.16 10.16
C ASP A 138 11.09 21.85 9.88
N LEU A 139 11.43 21.60 8.61
CA LEU A 139 12.36 20.55 8.21
C LEU A 139 13.82 21.02 8.28
N ARG A 140 14.64 20.14 8.85
CA ARG A 140 16.09 20.24 8.97
C ARG A 140 16.74 19.48 7.81
N PHE A 141 17.40 20.21 6.91
CA PHE A 141 18.13 19.66 5.76
C PHE A 141 19.63 19.58 6.05
N SER A 142 20.10 18.46 6.60
CA SER A 142 21.54 18.16 6.75
C SER A 142 21.80 16.69 7.07
N LEU A 143 22.75 16.09 6.33
CA LEU A 143 23.29 14.75 6.61
C LEU A 143 23.95 14.62 7.99
N ALA A 144 24.42 15.74 8.58
CA ALA A 144 24.96 15.76 9.94
C ALA A 144 23.92 15.30 10.97
N LEU A 145 24.36 14.91 12.17
CA LEU A 145 23.46 14.69 13.31
C LEU A 145 22.80 16.02 13.75
N CYS A 146 21.60 15.98 14.33
CA CYS A 146 21.06 17.14 15.06
C CYS A 146 21.93 17.52 16.26
N ASP A 147 21.82 18.77 16.71
CA ASP A 147 22.63 19.30 17.81
C ASP A 147 22.29 18.65 19.16
N LYS A 148 21.04 18.17 19.35
CA LYS A 148 20.66 17.33 20.49
C LYS A 148 21.45 16.01 20.51
N GLU A 149 21.57 15.30 19.38
CA GLU A 149 22.39 14.07 19.33
C GLU A 149 23.89 14.39 19.51
N LYS A 150 24.41 15.49 18.95
CA LYS A 150 25.80 15.91 19.20
C LYS A 150 26.07 16.13 20.70
N GLN A 151 25.19 16.87 21.37
CA GLN A 151 25.28 17.18 22.80
C GLN A 151 25.14 15.89 23.64
N PHE A 152 24.16 15.04 23.33
CA PHE A 152 24.01 13.72 23.95
C PHE A 152 25.30 12.91 23.83
N ARG A 153 25.90 12.82 22.64
CA ARG A 153 27.14 12.05 22.43
C ARG A 153 28.32 12.60 23.20
N GLN A 154 28.43 13.93 23.35
CA GLN A 154 29.47 14.56 24.15
C GLN A 154 29.35 14.11 25.62
N THR A 155 28.17 14.27 26.22
CA THR A 155 27.90 13.89 27.62
C THR A 155 27.92 12.36 27.83
N ARG A 156 27.47 11.56 26.86
CA ARG A 156 27.47 10.10 26.93
C ARG A 156 28.88 9.53 26.92
N ARG A 157 29.80 10.12 26.14
CA ARG A 157 31.20 9.68 26.01
C ARG A 157 31.92 9.60 27.36
N GLU A 158 31.68 10.55 28.26
CA GLU A 158 32.27 10.56 29.60
C GLU A 158 31.72 9.41 30.47
N ARG A 159 30.40 9.14 30.44
CA ARG A 159 29.82 7.98 31.12
C ARG A 159 30.29 6.65 30.53
N VAL A 160 30.39 6.54 29.20
CA VAL A 160 30.92 5.35 28.53
C VAL A 160 32.38 5.11 28.92
N MET A 161 33.19 6.17 29.06
CA MET A 161 34.56 6.05 29.58
C MET A 161 34.60 5.47 31.01
N LEU A 162 33.66 5.88 31.88
CA LEU A 162 33.54 5.37 33.25
C LEU A 162 32.99 3.94 33.29
N GLY A 163 31.98 3.63 32.47
CA GLY A 163 31.42 2.27 32.30
C GLY A 163 32.48 1.28 31.84
N ILE A 164 33.26 1.62 30.82
CA ILE A 164 34.38 0.81 30.33
C ILE A 164 35.44 0.61 31.42
N LYS A 165 35.77 1.66 32.19
CA LYS A 165 36.72 1.56 33.32
C LYS A 165 36.22 0.69 34.47
N LYS A 166 34.90 0.60 34.68
CA LYS A 166 34.24 -0.28 35.66
C LYS A 166 34.13 -1.73 35.16
N LEU A 167 33.87 -1.94 33.86
CA LEU A 167 33.73 -3.25 33.22
C LEU A 167 35.08 -3.97 33.03
N LEU A 168 36.17 -3.20 32.93
CA LEU A 168 37.53 -3.66 32.67
C LEU A 168 38.51 -3.26 33.80
N ASP A 169 38.03 -3.14 35.04
CA ASP A 169 38.79 -2.60 36.17
C ASP A 169 40.11 -3.34 36.48
N MET A 170 40.13 -4.66 36.31
CA MET A 170 41.31 -5.53 36.46
C MET A 170 42.28 -5.52 35.28
N GLU A 171 41.99 -4.79 34.19
CA GLU A 171 42.80 -4.85 32.97
C GLU A 171 44.00 -3.90 32.91
N LYS A 172 44.95 -4.26 32.04
CA LYS A 172 46.18 -3.47 31.87
C LYS A 172 45.86 -2.09 31.30
N PRO A 173 46.46 -0.97 31.79
CA PRO A 173 46.13 0.39 31.34
C PRO A 173 46.17 0.66 29.82
N ARG A 174 46.91 -0.14 29.05
CA ARG A 174 46.87 -0.10 27.57
C ARG A 174 45.46 -0.33 27.00
N PHE A 175 44.64 -1.12 27.69
CA PHE A 175 43.28 -1.50 27.32
C PHE A 175 42.20 -0.57 27.89
N LEU A 176 42.55 0.45 28.68
CA LEU A 176 41.62 1.41 29.27
C LEU A 176 41.71 2.79 28.59
N PRO A 177 40.59 3.49 28.34
CA PRO A 177 40.61 4.82 27.72
C PRO A 177 41.19 5.86 28.69
N SER A 178 42.29 6.50 28.31
CA SER A 178 42.94 7.57 29.08
C SER A 178 42.33 8.93 28.79
N SER A 179 41.99 9.20 27.53
CA SER A 179 41.27 10.39 27.06
C SER A 179 39.87 10.05 26.48
N PRO A 180 38.96 11.02 26.35
CA PRO A 180 37.66 10.81 25.72
C PRO A 180 37.75 10.34 24.26
N ASP A 181 38.79 10.71 23.51
CA ASP A 181 38.90 10.36 22.08
C ASP A 181 39.32 8.90 21.83
N GLU A 182 39.82 8.22 22.87
CA GLU A 182 40.06 6.76 22.86
C GLU A 182 38.78 5.95 23.10
N VAL A 183 37.68 6.59 23.51
CA VAL A 183 36.42 5.91 23.83
C VAL A 183 35.73 5.42 22.56
N PRO A 184 35.49 4.10 22.41
CA PRO A 184 34.79 3.57 21.24
C PRO A 184 33.30 3.90 21.27
N VAL A 185 32.74 4.16 20.10
CA VAL A 185 31.29 4.27 19.92
C VAL A 185 30.71 2.86 19.81
N ILE A 186 30.01 2.41 20.85
CA ILE A 186 29.39 1.08 20.91
C ILE A 186 27.88 1.20 20.65
N ALA A 187 27.33 0.34 19.80
CA ALA A 187 25.91 0.23 19.54
C ALA A 187 25.40 -1.20 19.79
N ILE A 188 24.23 -1.32 20.40
CA ILE A 188 23.47 -2.58 20.50
C ILE A 188 22.42 -2.59 19.39
N ALA A 189 22.16 -3.74 18.77
CA ALA A 189 21.13 -3.90 17.75
C ALA A 189 20.27 -5.14 18.03
N GLY A 190 18.94 -4.98 18.13
CA GLY A 190 17.98 -6.08 18.24
C GLY A 190 17.17 -6.27 16.97
N SER A 191 17.04 -7.52 16.50
CA SER A 191 16.25 -7.85 15.30
C SER A 191 14.74 -7.71 15.52
N GLY A 192 13.97 -7.82 14.44
CA GLY A 192 12.55 -8.11 14.51
C GLY A 192 12.24 -9.59 14.79
N GLY A 193 10.95 -9.94 14.75
CA GLY A 193 10.45 -11.29 15.08
C GLY A 193 9.39 -11.33 16.19
N GLY A 194 8.43 -10.39 16.18
CA GLY A 194 7.25 -10.42 17.07
C GLY A 194 7.58 -10.51 18.56
N PHE A 195 6.76 -11.25 19.32
CA PHE A 195 6.99 -11.46 20.76
C PHE A 195 8.25 -12.29 21.05
N ARG A 196 8.71 -13.16 20.14
CA ARG A 196 9.98 -13.88 20.28
C ARG A 196 11.15 -12.89 20.40
N ALA A 197 11.22 -11.91 19.49
CA ALA A 197 12.23 -10.86 19.55
C ALA A 197 12.07 -9.97 20.79
N MET A 198 10.85 -9.57 21.13
CA MET A 198 10.59 -8.74 22.31
C MET A 198 11.03 -9.40 23.62
N VAL A 199 10.71 -10.69 23.81
CA VAL A 199 11.05 -11.46 25.03
C VAL A 199 12.53 -11.80 25.05
N GLY A 200 13.10 -12.26 23.92
CA GLY A 200 14.54 -12.52 23.82
C GLY A 200 15.37 -11.26 24.10
N PHE A 201 14.99 -10.11 23.53
CA PHE A 201 15.67 -8.84 23.77
C PHE A 201 15.49 -8.32 25.20
N SER A 202 14.40 -8.69 25.90
CA SER A 202 14.24 -8.38 27.33
C SER A 202 15.26 -9.10 28.22
N GLY A 203 15.60 -10.36 27.90
CA GLY A 203 16.66 -11.13 28.58
C GLY A 203 18.06 -10.61 28.24
N VAL A 204 18.33 -10.30 26.97
CA VAL A 204 19.56 -9.59 26.53
C VAL A 204 19.76 -8.30 27.32
N MET A 205 18.74 -7.45 27.37
CA MET A 205 18.84 -6.14 28.02
C MET A 205 19.03 -6.25 29.53
N LYS A 206 18.46 -7.27 30.19
CA LYS A 206 18.78 -7.59 31.60
C LYS A 206 20.26 -7.97 31.76
N ALA A 207 20.79 -8.88 30.94
CA ALA A 207 22.20 -9.26 30.99
C ALA A 207 23.14 -8.07 30.74
N LEU A 208 22.86 -7.23 29.75
CA LEU A 208 23.67 -6.04 29.44
C LEU A 208 23.59 -4.97 30.53
N PHE A 209 22.45 -4.84 31.22
CA PHE A 209 22.29 -3.93 32.36
C PHE A 209 23.03 -4.44 33.59
N GLU A 210 22.78 -5.68 34.04
CA GLU A 210 23.40 -6.24 35.25
C GLU A 210 24.92 -6.42 35.12
N SER A 211 25.44 -6.67 33.92
CA SER A 211 26.89 -6.72 33.64
C SER A 211 27.58 -5.36 33.47
N GLY A 212 26.83 -4.26 33.37
CA GLY A 212 27.38 -2.92 33.10
C GLY A 212 27.83 -2.68 31.64
N VAL A 213 27.60 -3.62 30.71
CA VAL A 213 27.86 -3.39 29.28
C VAL A 213 26.95 -2.27 28.73
N LEU A 214 25.74 -2.11 29.27
CA LEU A 214 24.82 -1.04 28.85
C LEU A 214 25.35 0.36 29.17
N ASP A 215 26.12 0.53 30.25
CA ASP A 215 26.83 1.79 30.57
C ASP A 215 27.88 2.12 29.49
N CYS A 216 28.43 1.10 28.83
CA CYS A 216 29.39 1.25 27.74
C CYS A 216 28.72 1.56 26.39
N ALA A 217 27.41 1.33 26.24
CA ALA A 217 26.68 1.59 25.00
C ALA A 217 26.40 3.09 24.80
N THR A 218 26.55 3.55 23.55
CA THR A 218 26.12 4.89 23.10
C THR A 218 24.72 4.86 22.49
N TYR A 219 24.41 3.79 21.74
CA TYR A 219 23.15 3.61 21.01
C TYR A 219 22.53 2.24 21.29
N ILE A 220 21.20 2.17 21.20
CA ILE A 220 20.44 0.92 21.02
C ILE A 220 19.55 1.09 19.79
N ALA A 221 19.63 0.17 18.85
CA ALA A 221 18.84 0.14 17.63
C ALA A 221 17.88 -1.06 17.62
N GLY A 222 16.66 -0.88 17.11
CA GLY A 222 15.67 -1.95 16.97
C GLY A 222 14.75 -1.77 15.76
N LEU A 223 14.22 -2.88 15.26
CA LEU A 223 13.08 -2.92 14.33
C LEU A 223 12.07 -4.00 14.78
N SER A 224 10.81 -3.90 14.33
CA SER A 224 9.70 -4.80 14.71
C SER A 224 9.67 -5.11 16.22
N GLY A 225 9.56 -6.38 16.62
CA GLY A 225 9.45 -6.82 18.01
C GLY A 225 10.47 -6.25 19.02
N SER A 226 11.72 -5.97 18.62
CA SER A 226 12.69 -5.31 19.52
C SER A 226 12.28 -3.88 19.87
N THR A 227 11.60 -3.16 18.95
CA THR A 227 11.08 -1.80 19.24
C THR A 227 9.99 -1.82 20.32
N TRP A 228 9.22 -2.90 20.43
CA TRP A 228 8.18 -3.04 21.43
C TRP A 228 8.79 -3.17 22.83
N TYR A 229 9.89 -3.92 22.98
CA TYR A 229 10.63 -3.98 24.24
C TYR A 229 11.27 -2.63 24.58
N MET A 230 11.96 -2.01 23.60
CA MET A 230 12.56 -0.68 23.78
C MET A 230 11.52 0.36 24.21
N SER A 231 10.35 0.36 23.57
CA SER A 231 9.23 1.24 23.93
C SER A 231 8.70 0.97 25.34
N THR A 232 8.54 -0.31 25.72
CA THR A 232 8.07 -0.72 27.05
C THR A 232 9.04 -0.29 28.15
N LEU A 233 10.35 -0.44 27.92
CA LEU A 233 11.42 -0.09 28.87
C LEU A 233 11.62 1.43 28.97
N TYR A 234 11.79 2.14 27.85
CA TYR A 234 12.04 3.58 27.85
C TYR A 234 10.79 4.41 28.21
N SER A 235 9.57 3.85 28.09
CA SER A 235 8.35 4.47 28.64
C SER A 235 8.17 4.22 30.14
N HIS A 236 8.88 3.28 30.75
CA HIS A 236 8.66 2.92 32.16
C HIS A 236 9.04 4.10 33.08
N PRO A 237 8.18 4.50 34.05
CA PRO A 237 8.44 5.66 34.91
C PRO A 237 9.78 5.53 35.65
N ASP A 238 10.03 4.37 36.27
CA ASP A 238 11.22 4.15 37.10
C ASP A 238 12.51 3.85 36.31
N PHE A 239 12.48 3.71 34.98
CA PHE A 239 13.70 3.50 34.20
C PHE A 239 14.49 4.82 34.09
N PRO A 240 15.84 4.85 34.24
CA PRO A 240 16.76 3.74 34.44
C PRO A 240 17.12 3.41 35.91
N ASP A 241 16.50 4.08 36.89
CA ASP A 241 16.78 3.85 38.33
C ASP A 241 16.40 2.41 38.77
N LYS A 242 15.37 1.84 38.15
CA LYS A 242 15.10 0.39 38.10
C LYS A 242 15.55 -0.20 36.78
N GLY A 243 16.14 -1.39 36.84
CA GLY A 243 16.63 -2.11 35.66
C GLY A 243 15.59 -3.05 35.05
N PRO A 244 15.92 -3.69 33.92
CA PRO A 244 15.10 -4.76 33.32
C PRO A 244 14.72 -5.88 34.31
N LYS A 245 15.56 -6.17 35.30
CA LYS A 245 15.27 -7.14 36.39
C LYS A 245 13.93 -6.89 37.08
N ASP A 246 13.60 -5.62 37.33
CA ASP A 246 12.41 -5.20 38.07
C ASP A 246 11.22 -4.89 37.14
N ILE A 247 11.50 -4.63 35.86
CA ILE A 247 10.51 -4.21 34.84
C ILE A 247 10.01 -5.39 34.00
N ASN A 248 10.88 -6.35 33.66
CA ASN A 248 10.53 -7.56 32.90
C ASN A 248 9.41 -8.41 33.57
N PRO A 249 9.26 -8.45 34.92
CA PRO A 249 8.09 -9.05 35.55
C PRO A 249 6.75 -8.36 35.24
N GLU A 250 6.70 -7.06 34.90
CA GLU A 250 5.47 -6.47 34.32
C GLU A 250 5.19 -7.15 32.97
N LEU A 251 6.20 -7.17 32.08
CA LEU A 251 6.09 -7.69 30.72
C LEU A 251 5.64 -9.16 30.68
N MET A 252 6.21 -10.03 31.52
CA MET A 252 5.78 -11.43 31.64
C MET A 252 4.29 -11.54 31.96
N ASN A 253 3.81 -10.77 32.94
CA ASN A 253 2.40 -10.80 33.34
C ASN A 253 1.49 -10.26 32.21
N ARG A 254 1.93 -9.27 31.43
CA ARG A 254 1.19 -8.78 30.25
C ARG A 254 1.03 -9.89 29.19
N VAL A 255 2.14 -10.49 28.74
CA VAL A 255 2.13 -11.46 27.61
C VAL A 255 1.51 -12.82 27.96
N SER A 256 1.30 -13.12 29.25
CA SER A 256 0.54 -14.29 29.71
C SER A 256 -0.93 -14.28 29.28
N SER A 257 -1.49 -13.08 29.12
CA SER A 257 -2.88 -12.87 28.70
C SER A 257 -2.95 -12.75 27.19
N ASN A 258 -3.90 -13.46 26.57
CA ASN A 258 -4.11 -13.41 25.12
C ASN A 258 -4.53 -11.98 24.67
N PRO A 259 -3.75 -11.28 23.84
CA PRO A 259 -4.07 -9.91 23.41
C PRO A 259 -5.39 -9.79 22.66
N LEU A 260 -5.84 -10.84 21.96
CA LEU A 260 -7.10 -10.82 21.21
C LEU A 260 -8.34 -10.64 22.12
N ARG A 261 -8.20 -10.77 23.45
CA ARG A 261 -9.24 -10.37 24.41
C ARG A 261 -9.48 -8.86 24.46
N LEU A 262 -8.53 -8.04 24.03
CA LEU A 262 -8.69 -6.58 23.89
C LEU A 262 -9.49 -6.22 22.63
N LEU A 263 -9.82 -7.19 21.77
CA LEU A 263 -10.75 -7.03 20.65
C LEU A 263 -12.21 -7.30 21.09
N LEU A 264 -12.53 -7.13 22.38
CA LEU A 264 -13.90 -7.16 22.90
C LEU A 264 -14.62 -5.82 22.62
N PRO A 265 -15.97 -5.80 22.48
CA PRO A 265 -16.67 -4.67 21.87
C PRO A 265 -16.48 -3.36 22.65
N GLN A 266 -16.39 -3.43 23.98
CA GLN A 266 -16.19 -2.28 24.87
C GLN A 266 -14.81 -1.61 24.72
N HIS A 267 -13.80 -2.33 24.20
CA HIS A 267 -12.49 -1.77 23.86
C HIS A 267 -12.50 -1.24 22.43
N ILE A 268 -13.09 -1.98 21.48
CA ILE A 268 -13.23 -1.54 20.08
C ILE A 268 -13.97 -0.21 19.96
N THR A 269 -15.03 0.05 20.74
CA THR A 269 -15.73 1.34 20.70
C THR A 269 -14.81 2.52 21.04
N ASN A 270 -13.88 2.33 21.98
CA ASN A 270 -12.91 3.36 22.36
C ASN A 270 -11.87 3.56 21.26
N TYR A 271 -11.41 2.47 20.64
CA TYR A 271 -10.51 2.51 19.49
C TYR A 271 -11.17 3.27 18.33
N ILE A 272 -12.39 2.90 17.95
CA ILE A 272 -13.18 3.57 16.90
C ILE A 272 -13.34 5.07 17.20
N GLN A 273 -13.63 5.47 18.45
CA GLN A 273 -13.74 6.89 18.83
C GLN A 273 -12.40 7.66 18.68
N ALA A 274 -11.28 7.05 19.08
CA ALA A 274 -9.95 7.64 18.89
C ALA A 274 -9.61 7.81 17.39
N LEU A 275 -9.93 6.81 16.57
CA LEU A 275 -9.71 6.84 15.12
C LEU A 275 -10.61 7.86 14.41
N TRP A 276 -11.88 7.98 14.80
CA TRP A 276 -12.75 9.04 14.30
C TRP A 276 -12.22 10.43 14.66
N THR A 277 -11.62 10.59 15.84
CA THR A 277 -10.97 11.85 16.24
C THR A 277 -9.76 12.15 15.32
N LYS A 278 -8.88 11.18 15.11
CA LYS A 278 -7.73 11.30 14.18
C LYS A 278 -8.18 11.62 12.74
N LYS A 279 -9.16 10.88 12.21
CA LYS A 279 -9.74 11.10 10.88
C LYS A 279 -10.43 12.48 10.75
N ALA A 280 -11.20 12.90 11.75
CA ALA A 280 -11.92 14.18 11.74
C ALA A 280 -10.99 15.41 11.82
N THR A 281 -9.81 15.31 12.44
CA THR A 281 -8.80 16.38 12.32
C THR A 281 -8.18 16.45 10.92
N GLY A 282 -8.22 15.35 10.17
CA GLY A 282 -7.69 15.22 8.81
C GLY A 282 -6.34 14.50 8.71
N GLN A 283 -6.00 13.62 9.66
CA GLN A 283 -4.93 12.64 9.47
C GLN A 283 -5.46 11.34 8.84
N PRO A 284 -4.68 10.65 7.99
CA PRO A 284 -5.01 9.29 7.57
C PRO A 284 -5.08 8.34 8.77
N VAL A 285 -5.93 7.32 8.62
CA VAL A 285 -6.12 6.20 9.56
C VAL A 285 -6.05 4.92 8.76
N THR A 286 -5.46 3.88 9.34
CA THR A 286 -5.13 2.59 8.72
C THR A 286 -5.32 1.45 9.73
N PHE A 287 -5.28 0.19 9.30
CA PHE A 287 -5.31 -0.93 10.26
C PHE A 287 -4.10 -0.92 11.21
N THR A 288 -2.98 -0.34 10.77
CA THR A 288 -1.78 -0.14 11.60
C THR A 288 -2.07 0.72 12.85
N ASP A 289 -3.05 1.63 12.81
CA ASP A 289 -3.51 2.36 14.00
C ASP A 289 -4.23 1.45 15.01
N ILE A 290 -5.10 0.53 14.52
CA ILE A 290 -5.81 -0.44 15.36
C ILE A 290 -4.83 -1.43 15.99
N PHE A 291 -3.89 -1.95 15.19
CA PHE A 291 -2.83 -2.83 15.66
C PHE A 291 -1.91 -2.13 16.67
N GLY A 292 -1.60 -0.85 16.44
CA GLY A 292 -0.88 -0.01 17.40
C GLY A 292 -1.58 0.10 18.75
N MET A 293 -2.90 0.36 18.76
CA MET A 293 -3.70 0.39 20.00
C MET A 293 -3.71 -0.96 20.72
N LEU A 294 -3.89 -2.06 20.00
CA LEU A 294 -3.86 -3.44 20.55
C LEU A 294 -2.51 -3.76 21.23
N ILE A 295 -1.40 -3.46 20.56
CA ILE A 295 -0.04 -3.65 21.11
C ILE A 295 0.21 -2.71 22.30
N GLY A 296 -0.25 -1.47 22.22
CA GLY A 296 -0.16 -0.49 23.30
C GLY A 296 -0.90 -0.94 24.56
N GLU A 297 -2.16 -1.35 24.44
CA GLU A 297 -2.98 -1.77 25.59
C GLU A 297 -2.52 -3.13 26.15
N THR A 298 -1.84 -3.94 25.34
CA THR A 298 -1.16 -5.15 25.84
C THR A 298 0.06 -4.79 26.69
N LEU A 299 0.98 -3.95 26.18
CA LEU A 299 2.32 -3.79 26.75
C LEU A 299 2.47 -2.60 27.70
N ILE A 300 1.77 -1.49 27.42
CA ILE A 300 1.87 -0.21 28.12
C ILE A 300 0.51 0.43 28.50
N PRO A 301 -0.54 -0.34 28.91
CA PRO A 301 -1.90 0.19 29.10
C PRO A 301 -2.02 1.36 30.09
N ALA A 302 -1.11 1.43 31.07
CA ALA A 302 -1.09 2.51 32.07
C ALA A 302 -0.44 3.83 31.57
N ARG A 303 0.04 3.87 30.32
CA ARG A 303 0.82 4.98 29.74
C ARG A 303 0.63 5.09 28.21
N MET A 304 -0.60 4.90 27.74
CA MET A 304 -0.99 4.90 26.31
C MET A 304 -0.81 6.25 25.60
N ASP A 305 -0.83 7.34 26.38
CA ASP A 305 -0.68 8.74 25.96
C ASP A 305 0.79 9.16 25.76
N ILE A 306 1.75 8.32 26.15
CA ILE A 306 3.17 8.65 26.06
C ILE A 306 3.63 8.79 24.62
N LYS A 307 4.58 9.70 24.39
CA LYS A 307 5.06 10.12 23.06
C LYS A 307 6.54 9.80 22.86
N LEU A 308 7.01 9.80 21.62
CA LEU A 308 8.43 9.59 21.33
C LEU A 308 9.29 10.74 21.86
N SER A 309 8.75 11.98 21.84
CA SER A 309 9.39 13.13 22.49
C SER A 309 9.53 12.95 24.01
N SER A 310 8.60 12.29 24.69
CA SER A 310 8.66 12.02 26.15
C SER A 310 9.88 11.17 26.54
N ILE A 311 10.34 10.28 25.65
CA ILE A 311 11.52 9.43 25.90
C ILE A 311 12.80 10.27 26.08
N GLN A 312 12.81 11.56 25.67
CA GLN A 312 13.90 12.48 25.98
C GLN A 312 14.22 12.56 27.48
N GLU A 313 13.23 12.35 28.37
CA GLU A 313 13.45 12.32 29.82
C GLU A 313 14.44 11.24 30.28
N LYS A 314 14.54 10.14 29.53
CA LYS A 314 15.43 9.00 29.84
C LYS A 314 16.87 9.18 29.33
N ILE A 315 17.11 10.23 28.53
CA ILE A 315 18.39 10.50 27.85
C ILE A 315 18.85 11.95 27.95
N ASN A 316 18.06 12.83 28.56
CA ASN A 316 18.33 14.28 28.70
C ASN A 316 19.67 14.58 29.39
N GLN A 317 20.09 13.76 30.36
CA GLN A 317 21.39 13.85 31.01
C GLN A 317 22.44 12.93 30.35
N ALA A 318 22.08 12.14 29.33
CA ALA A 318 22.82 11.02 28.76
C ALA A 318 23.04 9.82 29.72
N GLN A 319 22.08 9.60 30.63
CA GLN A 319 22.05 8.52 31.62
C GLN A 319 21.85 7.12 31.00
N SER A 320 21.00 7.01 29.97
CA SER A 320 20.85 5.79 29.14
C SER A 320 21.46 5.98 27.75
N PRO A 321 21.70 4.90 26.97
CA PRO A 321 21.97 5.00 25.53
C PRO A 321 20.82 5.68 24.77
N LEU A 322 21.09 6.24 23.59
CA LEU A 322 20.05 6.78 22.71
C LEU A 322 19.29 5.63 22.03
N PRO A 323 17.97 5.49 22.21
CA PRO A 323 17.18 4.53 21.46
C PRO A 323 16.92 5.05 20.03
N LEU A 324 17.11 4.17 19.06
CA LEU A 324 16.89 4.39 17.64
C LEU A 324 15.93 3.31 17.12
N PHE A 325 14.89 3.72 16.40
CA PHE A 325 13.87 2.83 15.83
C PHE A 325 13.76 3.09 14.32
N THR A 326 13.12 2.19 13.56
CA THR A 326 13.02 2.33 12.10
C THR A 326 11.74 1.73 11.51
N CYS A 327 11.28 2.34 10.42
CA CYS A 327 10.37 1.74 9.45
C CYS A 327 10.92 2.02 8.02
N LEU A 328 10.33 1.38 7.03
CA LEU A 328 10.58 1.65 5.61
C LEU A 328 9.50 2.56 5.05
N HIS A 329 9.89 3.46 4.15
CA HIS A 329 8.98 4.02 3.17
C HIS A 329 9.00 3.20 1.87
N VAL A 330 7.83 2.69 1.47
CA VAL A 330 7.63 1.93 0.23
C VAL A 330 7.04 2.83 -0.86
N LYS A 331 7.62 2.77 -2.06
CA LYS A 331 7.19 3.49 -3.27
C LYS A 331 6.36 2.57 -4.18
N PRO A 332 5.35 3.09 -4.91
CA PRO A 332 4.53 2.29 -5.82
C PRO A 332 5.32 1.71 -7.02
N ASP A 333 6.21 2.50 -7.63
CA ASP A 333 6.88 2.15 -8.89
C ASP A 333 8.12 1.23 -8.75
N VAL A 334 8.44 0.76 -7.54
CA VAL A 334 9.66 -0.01 -7.23
C VAL A 334 9.32 -1.49 -7.08
N SER A 335 10.05 -2.36 -7.78
CA SER A 335 9.74 -3.80 -7.84
C SER A 335 10.21 -4.61 -6.62
N GLU A 336 11.24 -4.17 -5.90
CA GLU A 336 11.78 -4.86 -4.71
C GLU A 336 11.78 -4.00 -3.44
N LEU A 337 11.49 -4.62 -2.31
CA LEU A 337 11.57 -3.99 -0.98
C LEU A 337 13.02 -3.65 -0.58
N MET A 338 14.05 -4.31 -1.14
CA MET A 338 15.46 -3.99 -0.87
C MET A 338 15.85 -2.53 -1.20
N PHE A 339 15.08 -1.82 -2.04
CA PHE A 339 15.33 -0.43 -2.43
C PHE A 339 14.42 0.59 -1.73
N ALA A 340 13.60 0.15 -0.77
CA ALA A 340 12.77 1.02 0.05
C ALA A 340 13.61 2.02 0.89
N ASP A 341 13.06 3.21 1.15
CA ASP A 341 13.78 4.28 1.83
C ASP A 341 13.64 4.15 3.35
N TRP A 342 14.75 3.88 4.05
CA TRP A 342 14.75 3.70 5.51
C TRP A 342 14.51 5.02 6.24
N VAL A 343 13.48 5.03 7.09
CA VAL A 343 13.15 6.13 8.00
C VAL A 343 13.73 5.80 9.37
N GLU A 344 14.49 6.73 9.94
CA GLU A 344 15.00 6.62 11.31
C GLU A 344 14.17 7.46 12.28
N PHE A 345 14.00 6.94 13.50
CA PHE A 345 13.26 7.57 14.59
C PHE A 345 14.15 7.63 15.82
N SER A 346 14.20 8.79 16.46
CA SER A 346 14.80 8.99 17.77
C SER A 346 13.93 9.95 18.59
N PRO A 347 14.13 10.04 19.92
CA PRO A 347 13.46 11.06 20.74
C PRO A 347 13.84 12.52 20.37
N TYR A 348 14.82 12.74 19.48
CA TYR A 348 15.29 14.07 19.08
C TYR A 348 14.85 14.49 17.68
N GLU A 349 14.97 13.60 16.70
CA GLU A 349 14.57 13.80 15.30
C GLU A 349 14.05 12.50 14.65
N ILE A 350 13.14 12.63 13.69
CA ILE A 350 12.67 11.57 12.78
C ILE A 350 13.01 12.02 11.35
N GLY A 351 13.44 11.11 10.46
CA GLY A 351 13.73 11.49 9.08
C GLY A 351 14.35 10.40 8.21
N MET A 352 14.74 10.78 6.99
CA MET A 352 15.37 9.90 6.00
C MET A 352 16.84 10.30 5.81
N ALA A 353 17.74 9.54 6.41
CA ALA A 353 19.19 9.80 6.36
C ALA A 353 19.76 9.87 4.93
N LYS A 354 19.17 9.12 3.98
CA LYS A 354 19.51 9.10 2.55
C LYS A 354 19.40 10.49 1.89
N TYR A 355 18.38 11.26 2.25
CA TYR A 355 18.12 12.61 1.72
C TYR A 355 18.61 13.73 2.65
N GLY A 356 18.99 13.39 3.88
CA GLY A 356 19.39 14.34 4.92
C GLY A 356 18.24 15.17 5.49
N THR A 357 16.98 14.79 5.26
CA THR A 357 15.80 15.53 5.75
C THR A 357 15.28 14.94 7.05
N PHE A 358 15.12 15.82 8.04
CA PHE A 358 14.67 15.48 9.39
C PHE A 358 13.64 16.48 9.94
N MET A 359 12.85 16.05 10.92
CA MET A 359 11.89 16.86 11.67
C MET A 359 11.93 16.47 13.16
N THR A 360 11.39 17.30 14.06
CA THR A 360 11.19 16.89 15.45
C THR A 360 10.01 15.90 15.57
N PRO A 361 10.00 14.98 16.56
CA PRO A 361 8.98 13.92 16.63
C PRO A 361 7.53 14.40 16.63
N ASP A 362 7.28 15.56 17.24
CA ASP A 362 5.99 16.25 17.33
C ASP A 362 5.46 16.83 16.01
N LEU A 363 6.24 16.74 14.93
CA LEU A 363 5.80 17.08 13.57
C LEU A 363 5.46 15.85 12.71
N PHE A 364 5.80 14.63 13.14
CA PHE A 364 5.59 13.44 12.32
C PHE A 364 4.10 13.09 12.17
N GLY A 365 3.64 13.10 10.92
CA GLY A 365 2.21 13.03 10.56
C GLY A 365 1.53 14.40 10.39
N SER A 366 2.27 15.53 10.46
CA SER A 366 1.81 16.87 10.06
C SER A 366 1.75 17.02 8.54
N LYS A 367 0.87 17.89 8.03
CA LYS A 367 0.91 18.31 6.63
C LYS A 367 2.06 19.30 6.44
N PHE A 368 2.94 19.04 5.47
CA PHE A 368 4.05 19.91 5.10
C PHE A 368 3.88 20.44 3.67
N PHE A 369 4.62 21.50 3.36
CA PHE A 369 4.84 21.97 2.00
C PHE A 369 6.13 22.78 1.91
N MET A 370 7.01 22.45 0.95
CA MET A 370 8.31 23.11 0.72
C MET A 370 9.21 23.17 1.99
N GLY A 371 9.03 22.25 2.94
CA GLY A 371 9.76 22.21 4.21
C GLY A 371 9.17 23.01 5.37
N THR A 372 8.00 23.64 5.20
CA THR A 372 7.22 24.30 6.26
C THR A 372 6.01 23.42 6.63
N ALA A 373 5.68 23.31 7.91
CA ALA A 373 4.46 22.65 8.37
C ALA A 373 3.24 23.55 8.11
N VAL A 374 2.35 23.15 7.19
CA VAL A 374 1.15 23.91 6.85
C VAL A 374 0.00 23.66 7.83
N LYS A 375 -0.09 22.44 8.36
CA LYS A 375 -1.00 22.06 9.43
C LYS A 375 -0.35 21.04 10.35
N LYS A 376 -0.06 21.49 11.57
CA LYS A 376 0.45 20.69 12.67
C LYS A 376 -0.69 19.98 13.39
N TYR A 377 -0.50 18.70 13.69
CA TYR A 377 -1.38 17.94 14.58
C TYR A 377 -0.72 17.75 15.95
N GLU A 378 -1.41 17.04 16.85
CA GLU A 378 -0.75 16.49 18.03
C GLU A 378 0.27 15.40 17.62
N GLU A 379 1.34 15.26 18.42
CA GLU A 379 2.32 14.18 18.23
C GLU A 379 1.63 12.81 18.35
N ASN A 380 1.82 11.95 17.35
CA ASN A 380 1.28 10.60 17.37
C ASN A 380 1.77 9.84 18.63
N PRO A 381 0.88 9.23 19.42
CA PRO A 381 1.26 8.48 20.62
C PRO A 381 2.15 7.27 20.26
N LEU A 382 3.03 6.89 21.19
CA LEU A 382 4.10 5.90 20.97
C LEU A 382 3.56 4.55 20.45
N HIS A 383 2.36 4.14 20.87
CA HIS A 383 1.74 2.91 20.41
C HIS A 383 1.38 2.89 18.91
N PHE A 384 1.14 4.05 18.27
CA PHE A 384 1.00 4.14 16.81
C PHE A 384 2.34 3.86 16.12
N LEU A 385 3.43 4.38 16.68
CA LEU A 385 4.77 4.09 16.18
C LEU A 385 5.16 2.63 16.40
N MET A 386 4.80 2.02 17.54
CA MET A 386 4.93 0.57 17.77
C MET A 386 4.13 -0.27 16.76
N GLY A 387 2.95 0.21 16.34
CA GLY A 387 2.18 -0.38 15.25
C GLY A 387 2.90 -0.27 13.90
N VAL A 388 3.39 0.93 13.53
CA VAL A 388 4.16 1.18 12.29
C VAL A 388 5.43 0.35 12.23
N TRP A 389 6.23 0.33 13.30
CA TRP A 389 7.48 -0.43 13.37
C TRP A 389 7.24 -1.94 13.30
N GLY A 390 6.03 -2.42 13.62
CA GLY A 390 5.60 -3.82 13.57
C GLY A 390 4.53 -4.13 12.54
N SER A 391 4.36 -3.32 11.49
CA SER A 391 3.24 -3.42 10.54
C SER A 391 3.21 -4.70 9.67
N ALA A 392 4.21 -5.58 9.74
CA ALA A 392 4.11 -6.90 9.12
C ALA A 392 2.89 -7.66 9.65
N PHE A 393 2.60 -7.50 10.94
CA PHE A 393 1.44 -8.10 11.62
C PHE A 393 0.11 -7.41 11.32
N SER A 394 0.09 -6.12 10.94
CA SER A 394 -1.13 -5.46 10.47
C SER A 394 -1.48 -5.89 9.06
N ILE A 395 -0.49 -6.06 8.17
CA ILE A 395 -0.68 -6.58 6.79
C ILE A 395 -1.18 -8.03 6.82
N LEU A 396 -0.55 -8.90 7.62
CA LEU A 396 -0.87 -10.33 7.75
C LEU A 396 -1.88 -10.67 8.87
N PHE A 397 -2.68 -9.71 9.31
CA PHE A 397 -3.55 -9.87 10.50
C PHE A 397 -4.54 -11.05 10.41
N ASN A 398 -5.03 -11.40 9.21
CA ASN A 398 -5.90 -12.57 9.02
C ASN A 398 -5.23 -13.89 9.49
N ARG A 399 -3.89 -14.01 9.38
CA ARG A 399 -3.13 -15.15 9.91
C ARG A 399 -2.93 -15.08 11.43
N VAL A 400 -2.74 -13.88 12.00
CA VAL A 400 -2.69 -13.65 13.46
C VAL A 400 -4.02 -14.07 14.13
N LEU A 401 -5.14 -13.95 13.41
CA LEU A 401 -6.45 -14.45 13.82
C LEU A 401 -6.71 -15.94 13.52
N GLY A 402 -5.73 -16.66 12.95
CA GLY A 402 -5.81 -18.10 12.72
C GLY A 402 -6.61 -18.56 11.49
N VAL A 403 -6.86 -17.69 10.51
CA VAL A 403 -7.56 -18.08 9.27
C VAL A 403 -6.70 -19.04 8.44
N LYS A 404 -7.20 -20.28 8.25
CA LYS A 404 -6.55 -21.36 7.50
C LYS A 404 -7.24 -21.62 6.16
N ASP A 405 -6.49 -21.45 5.07
CA ASP A 405 -6.79 -22.01 3.74
C ASP A 405 -5.63 -22.88 3.19
N THR A 406 -4.66 -23.25 4.04
CA THR A 406 -3.46 -24.02 3.63
C THR A 406 -3.25 -25.29 4.48
N VAL A 407 -3.05 -26.42 3.82
CA VAL A 407 -2.63 -27.69 4.44
C VAL A 407 -1.10 -27.65 4.60
N GLY A 408 -0.66 -27.41 5.83
CA GLY A 408 0.70 -26.97 6.14
C GLY A 408 0.65 -25.56 6.73
N GLY A 409 1.25 -25.40 7.91
CA GLY A 409 1.38 -24.10 8.56
C GLY A 409 2.62 -23.39 8.03
N SER A 410 2.44 -22.51 7.05
CA SER A 410 3.52 -21.65 6.54
C SER A 410 4.04 -20.72 7.64
N THR A 411 5.36 -20.53 7.71
CA THR A 411 5.95 -19.51 8.59
C THR A 411 5.56 -18.10 8.14
N MET A 412 5.70 -17.10 9.02
CA MET A 412 5.45 -15.71 8.61
C MET A 412 6.46 -15.30 7.53
N GLU A 413 7.68 -15.80 7.66
CA GLU A 413 8.82 -15.55 6.81
C GLU A 413 8.61 -16.09 5.38
N GLU A 414 7.98 -17.27 5.21
CA GLU A 414 7.53 -17.79 3.90
C GLU A 414 6.45 -16.92 3.24
N GLU A 415 5.56 -16.30 4.02
CA GLU A 415 4.55 -15.39 3.49
C GLU A 415 5.14 -14.02 3.14
N LEU A 416 6.10 -13.52 3.92
CA LEU A 416 6.84 -12.29 3.62
C LEU A 416 7.58 -12.38 2.29
N GLU A 417 8.20 -13.53 1.97
CA GLU A 417 8.85 -13.77 0.67
C GLU A 417 7.88 -13.72 -0.53
N GLN A 418 6.57 -13.76 -0.30
CA GLN A 418 5.53 -13.64 -1.33
C GLN A 418 4.93 -12.22 -1.43
N ILE A 419 5.30 -11.28 -0.55
CA ILE A 419 4.79 -9.91 -0.57
C ILE A 419 5.60 -9.04 -1.54
N LYS A 420 4.98 -8.66 -2.65
CA LYS A 420 5.50 -7.63 -3.57
C LYS A 420 5.11 -6.23 -3.10
N PRO A 421 5.87 -5.16 -3.43
CA PRO A 421 5.47 -3.77 -3.16
C PRO A 421 4.06 -3.43 -3.64
N GLN A 422 3.67 -3.91 -4.82
CA GLN A 422 2.31 -3.78 -5.39
C GLN A 422 1.18 -4.38 -4.52
N HIS A 423 1.51 -5.20 -3.51
CA HIS A 423 0.56 -5.71 -2.53
C HIS A 423 0.45 -4.81 -1.28
N ILE A 424 1.24 -3.74 -1.17
CA ILE A 424 1.34 -2.83 0.01
C ILE A 424 0.89 -1.40 -0.36
N VAL A 425 1.12 -1.00 -1.61
CA VAL A 425 0.80 0.32 -2.17
C VAL A 425 -0.17 0.16 -3.35
N GLY A 426 -1.35 0.76 -3.22
CA GLY A 426 -2.32 0.91 -4.31
C GLY A 426 -2.03 2.15 -5.18
N GLU A 427 -2.83 2.35 -6.22
CA GLU A 427 -2.78 3.58 -7.02
C GLU A 427 -3.42 4.74 -6.24
N ASP A 428 -2.61 5.73 -5.82
CA ASP A 428 -3.10 6.96 -5.16
C ASP A 428 -4.06 7.71 -6.11
N SER A 429 -5.38 7.56 -5.88
CA SER A 429 -6.38 8.43 -6.48
C SER A 429 -6.14 9.88 -6.05
N LEU A 430 -6.42 10.83 -6.94
CA LEU A 430 -6.19 12.26 -6.70
C LEU A 430 -7.26 12.87 -5.78
N ASP A 431 -7.33 12.37 -4.54
CA ASP A 431 -8.26 12.81 -3.50
C ASP A 431 -8.08 14.30 -3.21
N ASN A 432 -9.17 15.07 -3.30
CA ASN A 432 -9.23 16.42 -2.77
C ASN A 432 -9.81 16.39 -1.35
N ASP A 433 -8.93 16.59 -0.35
CA ASP A 433 -9.22 16.56 1.10
C ASP A 433 -10.26 17.62 1.59
N ASP A 434 -10.81 18.45 0.69
CA ASP A 434 -11.46 19.74 1.01
C ASP A 434 -12.96 19.82 0.63
N GLU A 435 -13.77 18.77 0.89
CA GLU A 435 -15.25 18.89 0.91
C GLU A 435 -15.91 18.02 2.02
N PRO A 436 -16.80 18.57 2.86
CA PRO A 436 -17.59 17.79 3.81
C PRO A 436 -18.91 17.31 3.18
N ARG A 437 -18.88 16.21 2.41
CA ARG A 437 -20.09 15.64 1.78
C ARG A 437 -20.33 14.15 2.03
N LYS A 438 -21.61 13.82 1.86
CA LYS A 438 -22.37 12.60 2.18
C LYS A 438 -21.66 11.29 1.82
N ALA A 439 -21.86 10.28 2.67
CA ALA A 439 -21.30 8.95 2.51
C ALA A 439 -21.87 8.18 1.31
N GLY A 440 -21.03 7.32 0.72
CA GLY A 440 -21.40 6.32 -0.27
C GLY A 440 -20.28 5.28 -0.38
N THR A 441 -20.61 4.01 -0.19
CA THR A 441 -19.71 2.84 -0.16
C THR A 441 -19.49 2.29 -1.58
N GLU A 442 -18.24 2.09 -2.04
CA GLU A 442 -17.31 0.96 -1.82
C GLU A 442 -17.48 -0.20 -2.84
N ASN A 443 -16.38 -0.85 -3.21
CA ASN A 443 -16.30 -1.83 -4.30
C ASN A 443 -16.61 -3.26 -3.85
N GLN A 444 -17.15 -4.07 -4.77
CA GLN A 444 -17.62 -5.45 -4.52
C GLN A 444 -16.52 -6.51 -4.38
N GLU A 445 -15.31 -6.13 -3.97
CA GLU A 445 -14.23 -7.10 -3.64
C GLU A 445 -14.29 -7.55 -2.15
N ALA A 446 -15.25 -7.02 -1.38
CA ALA A 446 -15.43 -7.32 0.05
C ALA A 446 -16.47 -8.43 0.36
N GLU A 447 -17.40 -8.73 -0.56
CA GLU A 447 -18.52 -9.64 -0.28
C GLU A 447 -18.07 -11.13 -0.28
N ASP A 448 -17.05 -11.50 -1.07
CA ASP A 448 -16.57 -12.89 -1.24
C ASP A 448 -15.74 -13.46 -0.07
N GLU A 449 -15.23 -12.61 0.84
CA GLU A 449 -14.54 -13.06 2.08
C GLU A 449 -15.53 -13.22 3.25
N TYR A 450 -16.73 -12.61 3.19
CA TYR A 450 -17.65 -12.52 4.33
C TYR A 450 -18.27 -13.88 4.71
N HIS A 451 -18.67 -14.69 3.71
CA HIS A 451 -19.48 -15.89 3.93
C HIS A 451 -18.72 -17.17 4.34
N ARG A 452 -17.38 -17.21 4.27
CA ARG A 452 -16.58 -18.40 4.63
C ARG A 452 -16.32 -18.59 6.13
N THR A 453 -16.89 -17.75 6.98
CA THR A 453 -16.56 -17.65 8.42
C THR A 453 -17.19 -18.75 9.29
N ALA A 454 -16.88 -20.03 9.03
CA ALA A 454 -17.47 -21.21 9.68
C ALA A 454 -16.67 -21.82 10.84
N GLN A 455 -15.50 -21.25 11.22
CA GLN A 455 -14.69 -21.75 12.36
C GLN A 455 -14.02 -20.66 13.22
N ALA A 456 -14.43 -19.40 13.04
CA ALA A 456 -13.90 -18.23 13.75
C ALA A 456 -14.37 -18.12 15.21
N SER A 457 -13.57 -17.49 16.05
CA SER A 457 -13.99 -17.05 17.39
C SER A 457 -15.13 -16.04 17.30
N TRP A 458 -16.02 -15.99 18.31
CA TRP A 458 -17.09 -14.99 18.39
C TRP A 458 -16.54 -13.55 18.32
N VAL A 459 -15.39 -13.32 18.96
CA VAL A 459 -14.66 -12.04 18.96
C VAL A 459 -14.27 -11.62 17.53
N GLN A 460 -13.85 -12.58 16.70
CA GLN A 460 -13.39 -12.35 15.33
C GLN A 460 -14.55 -11.98 14.41
N ARG A 461 -15.68 -12.71 14.45
CA ARG A 461 -16.89 -12.35 13.69
C ARG A 461 -17.36 -10.92 14.02
N MET A 462 -17.35 -10.57 15.30
CA MET A 462 -17.75 -9.24 15.76
C MET A 462 -16.74 -8.15 15.37
N PHE A 463 -15.42 -8.41 15.48
CA PHE A 463 -14.39 -7.48 15.06
C PHE A 463 -14.46 -7.22 13.55
N THR A 464 -14.53 -8.28 12.72
CA THR A 464 -14.73 -8.13 11.27
C THR A 464 -16.03 -7.39 10.97
N SER A 465 -17.16 -7.71 11.61
CA SER A 465 -18.44 -7.00 11.40
C SER A 465 -18.45 -5.53 11.84
N LEU A 466 -17.42 -5.05 12.57
CA LEU A 466 -17.26 -3.64 12.94
C LEU A 466 -16.31 -2.87 12.00
N PHE A 467 -15.62 -3.56 11.09
CA PHE A 467 -14.59 -3.00 10.20
C PHE A 467 -14.66 -3.47 8.74
N SER A 468 -15.53 -4.44 8.40
CA SER A 468 -15.75 -5.00 7.05
C SER A 468 -16.16 -3.94 6.05
N ASP A 469 -17.00 -3.00 6.48
CA ASP A 469 -17.58 -1.92 5.69
C ASP A 469 -16.59 -0.74 5.63
N SER A 470 -15.29 -1.06 5.49
CA SER A 470 -14.22 -0.11 5.32
C SER A 470 -13.04 -0.70 4.54
N ALA A 471 -12.61 -0.01 3.49
CA ALA A 471 -11.40 -0.32 2.72
C ALA A 471 -10.11 -0.44 3.55
N LEU A 472 -10.13 0.07 4.81
CA LEU A 472 -9.06 -0.03 5.80
C LEU A 472 -8.75 -1.47 6.24
N PHE A 473 -9.75 -2.36 6.26
CA PHE A 473 -9.55 -3.75 6.68
C PHE A 473 -9.33 -4.69 5.50
N ASN A 474 -10.05 -4.50 4.40
CA ASN A 474 -10.10 -5.47 3.31
C ASN A 474 -8.87 -5.38 2.40
N THR A 475 -8.37 -4.17 2.13
CA THR A 475 -7.18 -3.97 1.30
C THR A 475 -5.89 -4.10 2.12
N ARG A 476 -4.85 -4.71 1.56
CA ARG A 476 -3.50 -4.69 2.17
C ARG A 476 -2.91 -3.28 2.21
N GLU A 477 -3.32 -2.38 1.31
CA GLU A 477 -2.97 -0.95 1.36
C GLU A 477 -3.55 -0.29 2.63
N GLY A 478 -4.84 -0.46 2.90
CA GLY A 478 -5.50 0.02 4.11
C GLY A 478 -4.92 -0.55 5.40
N ARG A 479 -4.25 -1.70 5.32
CA ARG A 479 -3.51 -2.30 6.44
C ARG A 479 -2.15 -1.67 6.70
N ALA A 480 -1.40 -1.32 5.66
CA ALA A 480 -0.12 -0.64 5.77
C ALA A 480 -0.26 0.75 6.45
N GLY A 481 0.78 1.24 7.13
CA GLY A 481 0.74 2.59 7.70
C GLY A 481 0.78 3.64 6.61
N LYS A 482 -0.05 4.69 6.69
CA LYS A 482 -0.07 5.82 5.75
C LYS A 482 -0.01 7.12 6.56
N VAL A 483 0.88 8.05 6.21
CA VAL A 483 1.02 9.38 6.85
C VAL A 483 1.12 10.48 5.80
N HIS A 484 0.92 11.74 6.18
CA HIS A 484 1.13 12.88 5.27
C HIS A 484 2.60 12.97 4.85
N ASN A 485 2.85 13.26 3.57
CA ASN A 485 4.19 13.34 3.01
C ASN A 485 4.91 14.58 3.52
N PHE A 486 5.89 14.39 4.42
CA PHE A 486 6.68 15.52 4.93
C PHE A 486 7.56 16.15 3.85
N MET A 487 7.86 15.44 2.75
CA MET A 487 8.68 15.93 1.64
C MET A 487 7.87 16.64 0.53
N LEU A 488 6.56 16.84 0.73
CA LEU A 488 5.66 17.44 -0.26
C LEU A 488 6.14 18.82 -0.75
N GLY A 489 6.23 19.00 -2.07
CA GLY A 489 6.62 20.25 -2.72
C GLY A 489 8.12 20.61 -2.60
N LEU A 490 8.98 19.70 -2.13
CA LEU A 490 10.43 19.90 -2.18
C LEU A 490 10.99 19.62 -3.58
N ASN A 491 12.06 20.31 -3.97
CA ASN A 491 12.84 19.96 -5.16
C ASN A 491 14.02 19.04 -4.80
N LEU A 492 14.24 18.02 -5.62
CA LEU A 492 15.32 17.04 -5.48
C LEU A 492 16.25 17.16 -6.69
N ASN A 493 17.54 17.42 -6.44
CA ASN A 493 18.58 17.60 -7.47
C ASN A 493 19.65 16.50 -7.34
N THR A 494 20.09 15.96 -8.47
CA THR A 494 20.87 14.71 -8.58
C THR A 494 22.40 14.89 -8.54
N ASN A 495 22.88 16.03 -8.03
CA ASN A 495 24.28 16.45 -8.11
C ASN A 495 24.99 16.52 -6.75
N ILE A 496 26.26 16.06 -6.73
CA ILE A 496 27.26 16.08 -5.63
C ILE A 496 27.18 14.88 -4.65
N PRO A 497 28.28 14.14 -4.39
CA PRO A 497 28.29 12.91 -3.60
C PRO A 497 27.93 13.05 -2.10
N PHE A 498 27.49 11.93 -1.50
CA PHE A 498 27.07 11.73 -0.09
C PHE A 498 28.03 12.26 0.99
N SER A 499 29.29 12.53 0.65
CA SER A 499 30.28 13.16 1.53
C SER A 499 31.45 13.71 0.71
N PRO A 500 31.95 14.94 0.98
CA PRO A 500 33.22 15.43 0.44
C PRO A 500 34.43 14.58 0.86
N VAL A 501 34.28 13.71 1.88
CA VAL A 501 35.35 12.90 2.46
C VAL A 501 35.49 11.54 1.75
N SER A 502 34.45 11.06 1.05
CA SER A 502 34.47 9.73 0.43
C SER A 502 35.49 9.60 -0.70
N GLU A 503 35.63 10.62 -1.57
CA GLU A 503 36.62 10.63 -2.66
C GLU A 503 38.07 10.66 -2.15
N VAL A 504 38.30 11.06 -0.89
CA VAL A 504 39.62 11.17 -0.26
C VAL A 504 40.04 9.87 0.46
N MET A 505 39.11 8.92 0.67
CA MET A 505 39.36 7.75 1.53
C MET A 505 39.34 6.38 0.83
N CYS A 506 38.99 6.29 -0.46
CA CYS A 506 38.90 5.02 -1.19
C CYS A 506 39.95 4.80 -2.28
N HIS A 507 41.25 4.90 -1.94
CA HIS A 507 42.29 4.16 -2.68
C HIS A 507 42.25 2.65 -2.34
N ALA A 508 41.09 2.03 -2.57
CA ALA A 508 40.94 0.59 -2.65
C ALA A 508 41.25 0.15 -4.09
N GLN A 509 41.90 -1.00 -4.24
CA GLN A 509 42.26 -1.53 -5.56
C GLN A 509 41.03 -1.94 -6.36
N THR A 510 41.13 -1.88 -7.69
CA THR A 510 40.14 -2.46 -8.60
C THR A 510 39.92 -3.94 -8.28
N PRO A 511 38.69 -4.40 -8.05
CA PRO A 511 38.40 -5.82 -7.96
C PRO A 511 38.56 -6.45 -9.35
N GLU A 512 39.62 -7.24 -9.53
CA GLU A 512 39.68 -8.24 -10.58
C GLU A 512 38.89 -9.47 -10.10
N ASP A 513 38.04 -10.00 -10.98
CA ASP A 513 37.44 -11.35 -10.96
C ASP A 513 36.85 -11.92 -9.65
N GLU A 514 35.66 -11.44 -9.26
CA GLU A 514 34.59 -12.29 -8.70
C GLU A 514 33.32 -12.09 -9.56
N VAL A 515 32.95 -13.10 -10.35
CA VAL A 515 31.78 -13.03 -11.26
C VAL A 515 30.52 -13.37 -10.48
N ASP A 516 29.72 -12.35 -10.12
CA ASP A 516 28.43 -12.54 -9.46
C ASP A 516 27.48 -13.28 -10.45
N ALA A 517 26.97 -14.43 -10.03
CA ALA A 517 26.02 -15.21 -10.83
C ALA A 517 24.59 -14.75 -10.50
N VAL A 518 23.81 -14.45 -11.55
CA VAL A 518 22.54 -13.70 -11.50
C VAL A 518 22.74 -12.22 -11.20
N THR A 519 22.66 -11.41 -12.26
CA THR A 519 21.94 -10.12 -12.31
C THR A 519 21.97 -9.61 -13.75
N ASP A 520 20.84 -9.09 -14.25
CA ASP A 520 20.79 -8.47 -15.58
C ASP A 520 21.20 -6.99 -15.43
N PRO A 521 22.12 -6.43 -16.24
CA PRO A 521 22.53 -5.03 -16.11
C PRO A 521 21.35 -4.03 -16.15
N ASP A 522 20.29 -4.36 -16.88
CA ASP A 522 19.11 -3.51 -17.06
C ASP A 522 18.12 -3.58 -15.85
N GLU A 523 18.34 -4.48 -14.89
CA GLU A 523 17.48 -4.68 -13.71
C GLU A 523 17.58 -3.53 -12.68
N PHE A 524 18.61 -2.67 -12.78
CA PHE A 524 18.97 -1.70 -11.74
C PHE A 524 18.69 -0.22 -12.05
N ASP A 525 18.15 0.10 -13.23
CA ASP A 525 18.02 1.50 -13.68
C ASP A 525 17.16 2.39 -12.74
N ARG A 526 16.23 1.80 -11.97
CA ARG A 526 15.32 2.54 -11.07
C ARG A 526 15.76 2.63 -9.60
N ILE A 527 16.83 1.95 -9.16
CA ILE A 527 17.19 1.93 -7.71
C ILE A 527 17.58 3.31 -7.15
N TYR A 528 17.93 4.24 -8.04
CA TYR A 528 18.28 5.63 -7.72
C TYR A 528 17.15 6.63 -7.99
N GLU A 529 15.93 6.17 -8.32
CA GLU A 529 14.79 7.08 -8.46
C GLU A 529 14.50 7.78 -7.13
N PRO A 530 14.30 9.11 -7.14
CA PRO A 530 14.05 9.90 -5.93
C PRO A 530 12.75 9.50 -5.24
N LEU A 531 12.53 10.01 -4.03
CA LEU A 531 11.22 10.00 -3.41
C LEU A 531 10.25 10.84 -4.25
N ASP A 532 9.00 10.42 -4.42
CA ASP A 532 8.00 11.32 -4.98
C ASP A 532 7.64 12.43 -3.98
N VAL A 533 7.89 13.65 -4.41
CA VAL A 533 7.64 14.90 -3.70
C VAL A 533 6.28 15.51 -4.05
N LYS A 534 5.45 14.79 -4.82
CA LYS A 534 4.12 15.25 -5.28
C LYS A 534 2.96 14.54 -4.61
N SER A 535 3.05 13.24 -4.29
CA SER A 535 2.00 12.56 -3.53
C SER A 535 1.85 13.20 -2.16
N LYS A 536 0.59 13.42 -1.77
CA LYS A 536 0.19 14.06 -0.51
C LYS A 536 0.50 13.18 0.71
N LYS A 537 0.65 11.88 0.51
CA LYS A 537 0.74 10.84 1.54
C LYS A 537 1.95 9.93 1.24
N ILE A 538 2.48 9.24 2.25
CA ILE A 538 3.52 8.20 2.09
C ILE A 538 3.15 6.96 2.90
N HIS A 539 3.48 5.80 2.33
CA HIS A 539 3.32 4.50 2.99
C HIS A 539 4.54 4.19 3.84
N ILE A 540 4.31 3.71 5.06
CA ILE A 540 5.32 3.37 6.06
C ILE A 540 5.04 2.01 6.69
N VAL A 541 6.05 1.14 6.74
CA VAL A 541 5.89 -0.28 7.10
C VAL A 541 7.10 -0.84 7.86
N ASP A 542 6.90 -1.99 8.52
CA ASP A 542 7.95 -2.74 9.24
C ASP A 542 9.22 -2.96 8.36
N SER A 543 10.39 -2.66 8.91
CA SER A 543 11.67 -2.89 8.22
C SER A 543 12.05 -4.36 8.06
N GLY A 544 11.43 -5.26 8.83
CA GLY A 544 11.53 -6.71 8.67
C GLY A 544 11.01 -7.24 7.33
N LEU A 545 10.28 -6.41 6.56
CA LEU A 545 9.90 -6.70 5.17
C LEU A 545 11.08 -6.63 4.17
N THR A 546 12.27 -6.20 4.60
CA THR A 546 13.47 -6.08 3.73
C THR A 546 14.65 -6.89 4.24
N TYR A 547 15.00 -6.75 5.52
CA TYR A 547 15.80 -7.71 6.28
C TYR A 547 15.73 -7.36 7.77
N ASN A 548 15.87 -8.36 8.62
CA ASN A 548 15.40 -8.30 10.00
C ASN A 548 16.35 -7.57 10.99
N LEU A 549 17.43 -6.94 10.53
CA LEU A 549 18.48 -6.32 11.37
C LEU A 549 18.62 -4.80 11.15
N PRO A 550 18.58 -3.94 12.20
CA PRO A 550 18.49 -2.48 12.07
C PRO A 550 19.82 -1.76 11.73
N TYR A 551 20.67 -2.37 10.91
CA TYR A 551 21.98 -1.83 10.51
C TYR A 551 21.96 -0.41 9.92
N PRO A 552 20.97 0.02 9.10
CA PRO A 552 20.95 1.36 8.51
C PRO A 552 20.95 2.50 9.55
N LEU A 553 20.42 2.26 10.75
CA LEU A 553 20.43 3.23 11.86
C LEU A 553 21.85 3.50 12.39
N ILE A 554 22.69 2.46 12.44
CA ILE A 554 24.00 2.46 13.12
C ILE A 554 25.18 2.54 12.15
N LEU A 555 24.99 2.16 10.88
CA LEU A 555 25.93 2.39 9.79
C LEU A 555 25.85 3.83 9.22
N ARG A 556 24.91 4.66 9.67
CA ARG A 556 24.84 6.10 9.35
C ARG A 556 26.21 6.75 9.64
N PRO A 557 26.99 7.22 8.65
CA PRO A 557 28.42 7.53 8.83
C PRO A 557 28.72 8.57 9.90
N GLN A 558 27.80 9.51 10.12
CA GLN A 558 27.95 10.58 11.10
C GLN A 558 27.87 10.07 12.56
N ARG A 559 27.33 8.87 12.79
CA ARG A 559 27.40 8.17 14.09
C ARG A 559 28.76 7.52 14.33
N GLY A 560 29.44 7.02 13.29
CA GLY A 560 30.82 6.54 13.38
C GLY A 560 31.02 5.42 14.41
N VAL A 561 30.11 4.44 14.42
CA VAL A 561 30.12 3.29 15.33
C VAL A 561 31.39 2.45 15.12
N ASN A 562 31.99 1.95 16.19
CA ASN A 562 33.23 1.15 16.16
C ASN A 562 32.98 -0.31 16.53
N LEU A 563 32.00 -0.57 17.40
CA LEU A 563 31.58 -1.91 17.81
C LEU A 563 30.05 -2.00 17.73
N ILE A 564 29.56 -3.00 17.01
CA ILE A 564 28.14 -3.37 16.94
C ILE A 564 27.97 -4.69 17.70
N ILE A 565 27.04 -4.73 18.65
CA ILE A 565 26.62 -5.94 19.36
C ILE A 565 25.20 -6.26 18.87
N SER A 566 25.13 -7.10 17.84
CA SER A 566 23.90 -7.51 17.15
C SER A 566 23.30 -8.75 17.84
N PHE A 567 21.99 -8.76 18.02
CA PHE A 567 21.21 -9.87 18.56
C PHE A 567 20.11 -10.26 17.57
N ASP A 568 20.20 -11.49 17.07
CA ASP A 568 19.33 -12.01 16.01
C ASP A 568 18.32 -13.04 16.54
N PHE A 569 17.04 -12.67 16.45
CA PHE A 569 15.85 -13.43 16.82
C PHE A 569 15.02 -13.84 15.59
N SER A 570 15.57 -13.74 14.37
CA SER A 570 14.92 -14.17 13.13
C SER A 570 14.50 -15.63 13.20
N ALA A 571 13.38 -16.00 12.55
CA ALA A 571 13.05 -17.40 12.40
C ALA A 571 14.07 -18.09 11.49
N ARG A 572 14.29 -19.39 11.73
CA ARG A 572 15.15 -20.24 10.92
C ARG A 572 14.40 -21.53 10.59
N PRO A 573 14.66 -22.21 9.46
CA PRO A 573 13.99 -23.46 9.11
C PRO A 573 14.23 -24.63 10.09
N SER A 574 15.23 -24.47 10.98
CA SER A 574 15.55 -25.39 12.06
C SER A 574 16.51 -24.69 13.05
N ASP A 575 16.53 -25.13 14.31
CA ASP A 575 17.54 -24.75 15.32
C ASP A 575 18.97 -24.98 14.83
N SER A 576 19.17 -25.97 13.95
CA SER A 576 20.46 -26.32 13.34
C SER A 576 20.82 -25.52 12.08
N SER A 577 19.93 -24.64 11.58
CA SER A 577 20.15 -23.91 10.31
C SER A 577 21.17 -22.77 10.41
N PRO A 578 21.96 -22.47 9.36
CA PRO A 578 22.94 -21.37 9.37
C PRO A 578 22.31 -20.00 9.71
N PRO A 579 22.68 -19.33 10.81
CA PRO A 579 21.99 -18.16 11.32
C PRO A 579 22.52 -16.85 10.71
N PHE A 580 22.67 -16.78 9.39
CA PHE A 580 23.38 -15.67 8.71
C PHE A 580 22.60 -14.99 7.56
N LYS A 581 21.38 -15.44 7.23
CA LYS A 581 20.55 -14.88 6.14
C LYS A 581 20.46 -13.34 6.23
N GLU A 582 20.01 -12.84 7.37
CA GLU A 582 19.77 -11.41 7.58
C GLU A 582 21.07 -10.59 7.69
N LEU A 583 22.15 -11.21 8.17
CA LEU A 583 23.47 -10.56 8.24
C LEU A 583 24.09 -10.40 6.84
N LEU A 584 23.89 -11.38 5.96
CA LEU A 584 24.31 -11.32 4.55
C LEU A 584 23.45 -10.34 3.74
N LEU A 585 22.15 -10.21 4.05
CA LEU A 585 21.30 -9.16 3.48
C LEU A 585 21.74 -7.76 3.94
N ALA A 586 22.13 -7.60 5.20
CA ALA A 586 22.72 -6.36 5.70
C ALA A 586 24.08 -6.04 5.04
N GLU A 587 24.94 -7.04 4.79
CA GLU A 587 26.18 -6.89 4.03
C GLU A 587 25.91 -6.48 2.57
N LYS A 588 24.94 -7.13 1.89
CA LYS A 588 24.49 -6.74 0.53
C LYS A 588 24.01 -5.29 0.52
N TRP A 589 23.17 -4.88 1.48
CA TRP A 589 22.68 -3.52 1.59
C TRP A 589 23.82 -2.51 1.85
N ALA A 590 24.76 -2.82 2.75
CA ALA A 590 25.90 -1.96 3.02
C ALA A 590 26.82 -1.82 1.78
N ARG A 591 27.08 -2.91 1.06
CA ARG A 591 27.81 -2.95 -0.23
C ARG A 591 27.14 -2.05 -1.27
N MET A 592 25.81 -2.17 -1.46
CA MET A 592 25.05 -1.32 -2.39
C MET A 592 25.11 0.17 -2.02
N ASN A 593 25.02 0.50 -0.73
CA ASN A 593 25.07 1.88 -0.22
C ASN A 593 26.50 2.42 -0.01
N LYS A 594 27.54 1.64 -0.35
CA LYS A 594 28.97 1.98 -0.18
C LYS A 594 29.38 2.32 1.26
N LEU A 595 28.75 1.65 2.22
CA LEU A 595 29.00 1.82 3.65
C LEU A 595 30.02 0.77 4.15
N PRO A 596 30.95 1.11 5.06
CA PRO A 596 31.90 0.15 5.62
C PRO A 596 31.21 -0.98 6.39
N PHE A 597 31.53 -2.23 6.04
CA PHE A 597 31.01 -3.44 6.68
C PHE A 597 32.09 -4.54 6.63
N PRO A 598 32.35 -5.31 7.71
CA PRO A 598 33.37 -6.34 7.71
C PRO A 598 32.92 -7.55 6.86
N LYS A 599 33.77 -8.04 5.94
CA LYS A 599 33.39 -9.14 5.04
C LYS A 599 32.95 -10.37 5.84
N ILE A 600 31.74 -10.86 5.59
CA ILE A 600 31.26 -12.12 6.16
C ILE A 600 31.92 -13.27 5.40
N ASP A 601 32.50 -14.21 6.13
CA ASP A 601 33.10 -15.41 5.56
C ASP A 601 31.98 -16.46 5.33
N PRO A 602 31.65 -16.82 4.08
CA PRO A 602 30.56 -17.77 3.81
C PRO A 602 30.83 -19.17 4.38
N LYS A 603 32.08 -19.50 4.73
CA LYS A 603 32.48 -20.77 5.34
C LYS A 603 32.62 -20.70 6.86
N VAL A 604 32.18 -19.60 7.49
CA VAL A 604 32.22 -19.47 8.96
C VAL A 604 31.40 -20.57 9.64
N PHE A 605 30.23 -20.92 9.09
CA PHE A 605 29.38 -21.98 9.62
C PHE A 605 30.05 -23.35 9.48
N ASP A 606 30.54 -23.69 8.28
CA ASP A 606 31.22 -24.96 8.00
C ASP A 606 32.45 -25.20 8.90
N ARG A 607 33.18 -24.13 9.22
CA ARG A 607 34.39 -24.17 10.07
C ARG A 607 34.06 -24.25 11.56
N GLU A 608 33.05 -23.51 12.01
CA GLU A 608 32.88 -23.19 13.43
C GLU A 608 31.64 -23.82 14.08
N GLY A 609 30.73 -24.37 13.27
CA GLY A 609 29.46 -24.92 13.71
C GLY A 609 28.51 -23.86 14.28
N LEU A 610 27.41 -24.32 14.86
CA LEU A 610 26.46 -23.45 15.54
C LEU A 610 27.02 -22.97 16.89
N LYS A 611 27.01 -21.65 17.11
CA LYS A 611 27.47 -20.97 18.33
C LYS A 611 26.45 -19.94 18.81
N GLU A 612 26.55 -19.56 20.08
CA GLU A 612 25.75 -18.49 20.71
C GLU A 612 26.10 -17.10 20.16
N CYS A 613 27.37 -16.86 19.80
CA CYS A 613 27.78 -15.66 19.06
C CYS A 613 28.99 -15.91 18.15
N TYR A 614 29.18 -15.01 17.18
CA TYR A 614 30.32 -14.94 16.26
C TYR A 614 30.91 -13.53 16.24
N VAL A 615 32.17 -13.37 15.83
CA VAL A 615 32.85 -12.06 15.78
C VAL A 615 33.46 -11.81 14.39
N PHE A 616 32.94 -10.79 13.70
CA PHE A 616 33.44 -10.35 12.40
C PHE A 616 34.23 -9.05 12.58
N LYS A 617 35.52 -9.08 12.23
CA LYS A 617 36.45 -7.95 12.38
C LYS A 617 36.78 -7.35 11.01
N PRO A 618 37.00 -6.02 10.91
CA PRO A 618 37.44 -5.39 9.67
C PRO A 618 38.82 -5.91 9.24
N LYS A 619 39.10 -5.90 7.93
CA LYS A 619 40.43 -6.29 7.41
C LYS A 619 41.48 -5.25 7.80
N LYS A 620 42.72 -5.70 7.93
CA LYS A 620 43.86 -4.85 8.32
C LYS A 620 44.12 -3.75 7.27
N GLY A 621 43.63 -2.55 7.55
CA GLY A 621 43.72 -1.37 6.68
C GLY A 621 42.37 -0.71 6.38
N GLU A 622 41.24 -1.40 6.60
CA GLU A 622 39.89 -0.85 6.42
C GLU A 622 39.58 0.16 7.54
N LYS A 623 39.62 1.46 7.21
CA LYS A 623 39.29 2.55 8.13
C LYS A 623 37.79 2.72 8.27
N ASN A 624 37.34 3.12 9.48
CA ASN A 624 35.94 3.41 9.81
C ASN A 624 34.97 2.23 9.62
N CYS A 625 35.46 1.00 9.44
CA CYS A 625 34.66 -0.21 9.41
C CYS A 625 34.46 -0.75 10.83
N PRO A 626 33.22 -1.08 11.26
CA PRO A 626 32.96 -1.57 12.61
C PRO A 626 33.41 -3.02 12.79
N THR A 627 33.73 -3.40 14.03
CA THR A 627 33.67 -4.80 14.48
C THR A 627 32.22 -5.16 14.78
N ILE A 628 31.77 -6.35 14.37
CA ILE A 628 30.44 -6.89 14.68
C ILE A 628 30.61 -8.12 15.58
N ILE A 629 29.96 -8.11 16.74
CA ILE A 629 29.59 -9.33 17.47
C ILE A 629 28.16 -9.65 17.06
N HIS A 630 27.91 -10.86 16.60
CA HIS A 630 26.58 -11.32 16.17
C HIS A 630 26.15 -12.49 17.05
N PHE A 631 25.28 -12.20 18.02
CA PHE A 631 24.55 -13.16 18.83
C PHE A 631 23.34 -13.68 18.06
N VAL A 632 23.04 -14.97 18.25
CA VAL A 632 21.96 -15.66 17.53
C VAL A 632 21.09 -16.46 18.51
N LEU A 633 19.80 -16.58 18.21
CA LEU A 633 18.85 -17.34 19.03
C LEU A 633 19.05 -18.86 18.85
N VAL A 634 19.78 -19.46 19.79
CA VAL A 634 20.14 -20.89 19.85
C VAL A 634 20.14 -21.40 21.29
N ASN A 635 19.65 -22.62 21.54
CA ASN A 635 19.68 -23.26 22.86
C ASN A 635 20.78 -24.34 22.94
N ILE A 636 22.03 -23.91 23.21
CA ILE A 636 23.23 -24.78 23.22
C ILE A 636 23.70 -25.08 24.65
N ASN A 637 24.42 -24.17 25.30
CA ASN A 637 24.94 -24.43 26.65
C ASN A 637 23.86 -24.26 27.72
N PHE A 638 22.82 -23.47 27.48
CA PHE A 638 21.72 -23.26 28.42
C PHE A 638 20.99 -24.56 28.81
N ARG A 639 20.91 -25.57 27.93
CA ARG A 639 20.40 -26.93 28.27
C ARG A 639 21.18 -27.60 29.42
N LYS A 640 22.47 -27.28 29.56
CA LYS A 640 23.41 -27.91 30.51
C LYS A 640 23.72 -27.02 31.72
N TYR A 641 23.65 -25.70 31.55
CA TYR A 641 24.08 -24.70 32.54
C TYR A 641 22.94 -23.74 32.88
N LYS A 642 22.80 -23.39 34.17
CA LYS A 642 21.80 -22.43 34.69
C LYS A 642 22.36 -21.02 34.85
N ALA A 643 23.67 -20.88 34.93
CA ALA A 643 24.43 -19.64 34.81
C ALA A 643 25.80 -19.98 34.19
N PRO A 644 26.57 -19.02 33.64
CA PRO A 644 27.87 -19.30 33.04
C PRO A 644 28.80 -20.08 34.00
N GLY A 645 29.25 -21.26 33.56
CA GLY A 645 30.05 -22.18 34.37
C GLY A 645 29.32 -22.98 35.47
N VAL A 646 28.01 -22.77 35.68
CA VAL A 646 27.21 -23.42 36.73
C VAL A 646 26.23 -24.43 36.13
N SER A 647 26.54 -25.72 36.26
CA SER A 647 25.75 -26.82 35.71
C SER A 647 24.34 -26.93 36.33
N ARG A 648 23.41 -27.53 35.59
CA ARG A 648 22.11 -27.99 36.09
C ARG A 648 22.26 -29.35 36.76
N GLU A 649 21.71 -29.50 37.97
CA GLU A 649 21.94 -30.68 38.80
C GLU A 649 20.69 -31.57 38.85
N THR A 650 19.52 -30.96 39.09
CA THR A 650 18.24 -31.68 39.20
C THR A 650 17.62 -31.92 37.83
N GLU A 651 16.83 -33.00 37.68
CA GLU A 651 16.13 -33.26 36.40
C GLU A 651 15.18 -32.11 36.03
N LYS A 652 14.48 -31.51 36.99
CA LYS A 652 13.61 -30.33 36.76
C LYS A 652 14.36 -29.12 36.17
N GLU A 653 15.61 -28.90 36.58
CA GLU A 653 16.42 -27.83 35.98
C GLU A 653 16.78 -28.13 34.53
N LYS A 654 16.94 -29.41 34.16
CA LYS A 654 17.25 -29.87 32.80
C LYS A 654 15.99 -29.83 31.93
N GLU A 655 14.89 -30.43 32.39
CA GLU A 655 13.55 -30.40 31.76
C GLU A 655 13.10 -28.96 31.46
N PHE A 656 13.40 -28.00 32.35
CA PHE A 656 13.11 -26.59 32.09
C PHE A 656 13.89 -26.02 30.90
N ALA A 657 15.14 -26.45 30.68
CA ALA A 657 16.01 -25.90 29.64
C ALA A 657 16.13 -26.77 28.38
N ASP A 658 15.60 -27.99 28.38
CA ASP A 658 15.56 -28.86 27.20
C ASP A 658 14.29 -28.58 26.38
N PHE A 659 14.44 -27.66 25.42
CA PHE A 659 13.39 -27.25 24.48
C PHE A 659 14.07 -26.69 23.21
N ASP A 660 13.40 -26.83 22.08
CA ASP A 660 13.86 -26.32 20.79
C ASP A 660 13.13 -24.99 20.48
N ILE A 661 13.71 -24.13 19.64
CA ILE A 661 13.06 -22.85 19.28
C ILE A 661 12.23 -23.02 18.00
N PHE A 662 12.78 -23.72 17.00
CA PHE A 662 12.24 -23.87 15.65
C PHE A 662 12.01 -25.32 15.21
N ASP A 663 12.68 -26.30 15.85
CA ASP A 663 12.52 -27.73 15.49
C ASP A 663 11.23 -28.35 16.08
N ASP A 664 10.64 -27.73 17.11
CA ASP A 664 9.38 -28.16 17.74
C ASP A 664 8.15 -27.59 16.98
N PRO A 665 7.25 -28.43 16.42
CA PRO A 665 6.06 -27.97 15.70
C PRO A 665 4.97 -27.38 16.61
N GLU A 666 5.02 -27.60 17.93
CA GLU A 666 4.14 -26.94 18.91
C GLU A 666 4.82 -25.74 19.59
N SER A 667 6.00 -25.31 19.09
CA SER A 667 6.81 -24.25 19.67
C SER A 667 6.01 -22.95 19.90
N PRO A 668 5.96 -22.44 21.15
CA PRO A 668 5.33 -21.15 21.45
C PRO A 668 6.11 -19.96 20.87
N PHE A 669 7.29 -20.21 20.27
CA PHE A 669 8.19 -19.17 19.77
C PHE A 669 7.96 -18.79 18.30
N SER A 670 6.94 -19.35 17.64
CA SER A 670 6.50 -18.92 16.30
C SER A 670 6.29 -17.40 16.20
N THR A 671 6.67 -16.79 15.07
CA THR A 671 6.62 -15.33 14.88
C THR A 671 5.20 -14.77 14.99
N PHE A 672 4.18 -15.57 14.62
CA PHE A 672 2.76 -15.22 14.74
C PHE A 672 2.18 -15.39 16.17
N ASN A 673 2.90 -15.96 17.14
CA ASN A 673 2.34 -16.16 18.47
C ASN A 673 2.43 -14.88 19.33
N PHE A 674 1.28 -14.46 19.87
CA PHE A 674 1.13 -13.31 20.76
C PHE A 674 0.71 -13.68 22.19
N GLN A 675 0.66 -14.97 22.57
CA GLN A 675 0.41 -15.40 23.95
C GLN A 675 1.52 -16.32 24.47
N TYR A 676 2.23 -15.88 25.49
CA TYR A 676 3.38 -16.60 26.07
C TYR A 676 3.05 -17.02 27.49
N SER A 677 3.01 -18.33 27.77
CA SER A 677 2.92 -18.81 29.15
C SER A 677 4.13 -18.32 29.96
N ASN A 678 3.99 -18.17 31.28
CA ASN A 678 5.11 -17.74 32.12
C ASN A 678 6.34 -18.66 31.97
N GLU A 679 6.13 -19.95 31.71
CA GLU A 679 7.20 -20.91 31.42
C GLU A 679 7.87 -20.63 30.06
N ALA A 680 7.11 -20.41 28.99
CA ALA A 680 7.66 -20.04 27.68
C ALA A 680 8.38 -18.68 27.70
N TYR A 681 7.82 -17.69 28.40
CA TYR A 681 8.46 -16.40 28.64
C TYR A 681 9.81 -16.60 29.35
N THR A 682 9.82 -17.31 30.49
CA THR A 682 11.03 -17.49 31.30
C THR A 682 12.08 -18.30 30.54
N ARG A 683 11.69 -19.36 29.80
CA ARG A 683 12.58 -20.14 28.93
C ARG A 683 13.35 -19.25 27.94
N LEU A 684 12.66 -18.40 27.19
CA LEU A 684 13.28 -17.55 26.17
C LEU A 684 14.03 -16.34 26.76
N HIS A 685 13.49 -15.74 27.82
CA HIS A 685 14.15 -14.66 28.57
C HIS A 685 15.48 -15.14 29.15
N ASP A 686 15.45 -16.22 29.95
CA ASP A 686 16.63 -16.73 30.66
C ASP A 686 17.65 -17.35 29.69
N LEU A 687 17.21 -17.93 28.57
CA LEU A 687 18.10 -18.38 27.49
C LEU A 687 18.94 -17.23 26.94
N MET A 688 18.31 -16.10 26.59
CA MET A 688 19.01 -14.97 25.99
C MET A 688 19.78 -14.12 27.00
N GLU A 689 19.33 -14.08 28.26
CA GLU A 689 20.15 -13.60 29.38
C GLU A 689 21.42 -14.45 29.54
N PHE A 690 21.27 -15.78 29.64
CA PHE A 690 22.38 -16.72 29.76
C PHE A 690 23.35 -16.60 28.59
N ASN A 691 22.88 -16.66 27.34
CA ASN A 691 23.74 -16.59 26.16
C ASN A 691 24.56 -15.29 26.15
N THR A 692 23.95 -14.17 26.55
CA THR A 692 24.64 -12.87 26.65
C THR A 692 25.71 -12.87 27.76
N LEU A 693 25.39 -13.37 28.96
CA LEU A 693 26.34 -13.46 30.07
C LEU A 693 27.48 -14.46 29.82
N ASN A 694 27.18 -15.60 29.18
CA ASN A 694 28.14 -16.66 28.87
C ASN A 694 29.24 -16.19 27.89
N ASN A 695 28.95 -15.16 27.08
CA ASN A 695 29.87 -14.56 26.12
C ASN A 695 30.34 -13.15 26.53
N LEU A 696 30.18 -12.76 27.81
CA LEU A 696 30.60 -11.44 28.31
C LEU A 696 32.08 -11.12 28.06
N GLU A 697 32.96 -12.12 28.16
CA GLU A 697 34.39 -11.92 27.86
C GLU A 697 34.65 -11.66 26.36
N VAL A 698 33.82 -12.18 25.45
CA VAL A 698 33.91 -11.86 24.01
C VAL A 698 33.59 -10.38 23.77
N ILE A 699 32.60 -9.85 24.48
CA ILE A 699 32.26 -8.42 24.46
C ILE A 699 33.43 -7.59 25.00
N LYS A 700 34.02 -7.98 26.13
CA LYS A 700 35.18 -7.30 26.73
C LYS A 700 36.39 -7.30 25.79
N GLU A 701 36.75 -8.41 25.17
CA GLU A 701 37.85 -8.48 24.20
C GLU A 701 37.60 -7.54 22.99
N ALA A 702 36.39 -7.51 22.44
CA ALA A 702 36.08 -6.60 21.33
C ALA A 702 36.16 -5.12 21.73
N ILE A 703 35.75 -4.76 22.97
CA ILE A 703 35.92 -3.41 23.52
C ILE A 703 37.40 -3.06 23.65
N LYS A 704 38.23 -3.98 24.17
CA LYS A 704 39.69 -3.81 24.30
C LYS A 704 40.36 -3.60 22.94
N ASP A 705 40.02 -4.41 21.94
CA ASP A 705 40.50 -4.26 20.57
C ASP A 705 40.13 -2.89 19.97
N CYS A 706 38.90 -2.43 20.17
CA CYS A 706 38.46 -1.11 19.70
C CYS A 706 39.24 0.03 20.37
N ILE A 707 39.53 -0.06 21.67
CA ILE A 707 40.33 0.94 22.41
C ILE A 707 41.78 0.97 21.90
N VAL A 708 42.38 -0.19 21.64
CA VAL A 708 43.73 -0.29 21.05
C VAL A 708 43.74 0.32 19.64
N SER A 709 42.79 -0.04 18.79
CA SER A 709 42.65 0.49 17.43
C SER A 709 42.52 2.03 17.40
N ARG A 710 41.76 2.61 18.35
CA ARG A 710 41.64 4.08 18.51
C ARG A 710 42.91 4.74 19.03
N LYS A 711 43.68 4.09 19.92
CA LYS A 711 45.01 4.56 20.37
C LYS A 711 46.04 4.55 19.25
N GLU A 712 45.98 3.57 18.34
CA GLU A 712 46.86 3.47 17.18
C GLU A 712 46.46 4.44 16.06
N ASN A 713 45.18 4.81 15.94
CA ASN A 713 44.63 5.66 14.88
C ASN A 713 43.85 6.90 15.40
N PRO A 714 44.47 7.80 16.20
CA PRO A 714 43.78 8.96 16.76
C PRO A 714 43.31 9.97 15.69
N SER A 715 43.85 9.91 14.48
CA SER A 715 43.41 10.72 13.33
C SER A 715 42.09 10.29 12.69
N GLY A 716 41.43 9.24 13.22
CA GLY A 716 40.07 8.83 12.82
C GLY A 716 38.93 9.76 13.30
N LEU A 717 39.25 11.01 13.66
CA LEU A 717 38.27 12.02 14.06
C LEU A 717 37.41 12.44 12.87
N ALA A 718 36.09 12.19 12.96
CA ALA A 718 35.12 12.89 12.14
C ALA A 718 35.17 14.39 12.48
N LEU A 719 35.62 15.21 11.53
CA LEU A 719 35.86 16.63 11.73
C LEU A 719 34.60 17.38 12.20
N PRO A 720 34.69 18.26 13.21
CA PRO A 720 33.62 19.18 13.55
C PRO A 720 33.56 20.29 12.48
N PHE A 721 32.71 20.11 11.47
CA PHE A 721 32.60 21.04 10.34
C PHE A 721 32.12 22.44 10.77
N SER A 722 32.87 23.46 10.34
CA SER A 722 32.52 24.87 10.50
C SER A 722 31.46 25.30 9.47
N LEU A 723 30.61 26.25 9.84
CA LEU A 723 29.45 26.73 9.08
C LEU A 723 29.78 27.70 7.92
N SER A 724 31.05 27.84 7.54
CA SER A 724 31.58 28.99 6.78
C SER A 724 31.76 28.81 5.28
N GLU A 725 31.59 27.60 4.71
CA GLU A 725 32.14 27.24 3.39
C GLU A 725 31.12 26.71 2.36
N ILE A 726 29.99 27.39 2.12
CA ILE A 726 29.07 27.09 0.98
C ILE A 726 28.61 28.37 0.25
N PRO A 727 28.89 28.55 -1.06
CA PRO A 727 28.42 29.69 -1.85
C PRO A 727 27.06 29.48 -2.55
N ARG A 728 26.29 30.56 -2.77
CA ARG A 728 24.94 30.56 -3.38
C ARG A 728 24.86 31.27 -4.76
N LYS A 729 24.11 30.72 -5.73
CA LYS A 729 23.50 31.32 -6.97
C LYS A 729 22.63 30.23 -7.64
N LYS A 730 21.39 30.39 -8.15
CA LYS A 730 20.63 31.39 -8.98
C LYS A 730 20.51 30.99 -10.46
N SER A 731 19.27 31.06 -11.01
CA SER A 731 18.80 30.45 -12.27
C SER A 731 18.34 31.46 -13.36
N LEU A 732 17.92 30.96 -14.54
CA LEU A 732 17.50 31.75 -15.74
C LEU A 732 16.38 31.03 -16.55
N LYS A 733 15.60 31.79 -17.37
CA LYS A 733 14.43 31.35 -18.18
C LYS A 733 14.56 31.70 -19.69
N ARG A 734 13.73 31.11 -20.59
CA ARG A 734 13.10 31.77 -21.77
C ARG A 734 12.09 30.92 -22.59
N ASP A 735 11.35 31.60 -23.48
CA ASP A 735 10.08 31.21 -24.14
C ASP A 735 10.09 31.46 -25.68
N CYS A 736 9.12 30.92 -26.47
CA CYS A 736 8.45 31.61 -27.64
C CYS A 736 7.39 30.77 -28.43
N LEU A 737 6.72 31.40 -29.42
CA LEU A 737 5.47 31.01 -30.14
C LEU A 737 5.55 31.19 -31.69
N ILE A 738 4.54 30.71 -32.47
CA ILE A 738 3.82 31.38 -33.61
C ILE A 738 2.77 30.44 -34.33
N GLN A 739 1.90 30.98 -35.21
CA GLN A 739 0.56 30.48 -35.68
C GLN A 739 0.56 29.67 -37.03
N ALA A 740 -0.50 29.34 -37.81
CA ALA A 740 -1.90 29.84 -38.02
C ALA A 740 -2.93 28.83 -38.67
N GLN A 741 -3.87 29.32 -39.52
CA GLN A 741 -5.18 28.74 -39.98
C GLN A 741 -5.08 27.88 -41.29
N PHE A 742 -6.10 27.41 -42.06
CA PHE A 742 -7.60 27.46 -42.15
C PHE A 742 -8.10 26.17 -42.93
N VAL A 743 -9.29 25.87 -43.52
CA VAL A 743 -10.62 26.48 -43.88
C VAL A 743 -11.77 25.40 -43.91
N PHE A 744 -12.88 25.57 -44.68
CA PHE A 744 -14.16 24.75 -44.71
C PHE A 744 -14.79 24.66 -46.15
N PRO A 745 -15.98 24.04 -46.47
CA PRO A 745 -17.10 23.39 -45.70
C PRO A 745 -17.46 21.94 -46.23
N SER A 746 -18.69 21.32 -46.32
CA SER A 746 -20.15 21.55 -46.02
C SER A 746 -20.98 20.20 -46.03
N PRO A 747 -22.18 20.05 -45.37
CA PRO A 747 -22.93 18.76 -45.23
C PRO A 747 -24.49 18.75 -45.44
N THR A 748 -25.16 17.56 -45.42
CA THR A 748 -26.64 17.29 -45.25
C THR A 748 -26.91 15.79 -44.89
N LYS A 749 -27.73 15.32 -43.90
CA LYS A 749 -29.23 15.25 -43.67
C LYS A 749 -29.96 14.01 -44.31
N LEU A 750 -31.06 13.37 -43.83
CA LEU A 750 -32.11 13.60 -42.78
C LEU A 750 -33.04 12.34 -42.51
N ASN A 751 -33.46 12.01 -41.25
CA ASN A 751 -34.76 11.41 -40.75
C ASN A 751 -35.36 10.04 -41.26
N LEU A 752 -36.35 9.30 -40.67
CA LEU A 752 -36.99 9.07 -39.32
C LEU A 752 -38.06 7.90 -39.34
N LEU A 753 -38.58 7.41 -38.17
CA LEU A 753 -39.86 6.64 -37.89
C LEU A 753 -40.00 5.14 -38.32
N GLU A 754 -40.89 4.24 -37.81
CA GLU A 754 -41.41 3.89 -36.44
C GLU A 754 -42.34 2.62 -36.41
N VAL A 755 -42.19 1.67 -35.43
CA VAL A 755 -43.26 0.79 -34.78
C VAL A 755 -43.96 -0.31 -35.70
N PRO A 756 -44.82 -1.34 -35.33
CA PRO A 756 -45.38 -1.95 -34.05
C PRO A 756 -45.43 -3.53 -33.84
N LEU A 757 -45.59 -3.97 -32.56
CA LEU A 757 -46.49 -5.02 -31.94
C LEU A 757 -46.42 -6.60 -32.09
N ILE A 758 -46.52 -7.29 -30.91
CA ILE A 758 -47.15 -8.63 -30.54
C ILE A 758 -46.52 -9.93 -31.13
N GLY A 759 -46.40 -11.11 -30.47
CA GLY A 759 -46.82 -11.74 -29.18
C GLY A 759 -47.20 -13.24 -29.43
N PRO A 760 -47.34 -14.20 -28.45
CA PRO A 760 -47.48 -14.11 -26.98
C PRO A 760 -46.45 -14.96 -26.16
N ARG A 761 -46.80 -15.44 -24.94
CA ARG A 761 -45.90 -15.94 -23.87
C ARG A 761 -45.97 -17.45 -23.54
N THR A 762 -44.88 -17.98 -22.99
CA THR A 762 -44.83 -18.94 -21.86
C THR A 762 -43.64 -18.56 -20.93
N LEU A 763 -43.70 -18.88 -19.62
CA LEU A 763 -42.69 -18.42 -18.65
C LEU A 763 -41.51 -19.40 -18.49
N LYS A 764 -40.29 -18.84 -18.48
CA LYS A 764 -39.08 -19.38 -17.84
C LYS A 764 -38.47 -18.27 -16.98
N TRP A 765 -37.87 -18.63 -15.84
CA TRP A 765 -37.27 -17.72 -14.86
C TRP A 765 -35.74 -17.95 -14.80
N SER A 766 -34.89 -16.99 -14.45
CA SER A 766 -35.13 -15.56 -14.13
C SER A 766 -34.17 -14.58 -14.84
N LEU A 767 -32.95 -14.99 -15.20
CA LEU A 767 -31.95 -14.12 -15.86
C LEU A 767 -32.45 -13.54 -17.19
N GLU A 768 -33.15 -14.33 -18.01
CA GLU A 768 -33.73 -13.90 -19.29
C GLU A 768 -34.86 -12.84 -19.14
N GLN A 769 -35.30 -12.55 -17.91
CA GLN A 769 -36.29 -11.50 -17.61
C GLN A 769 -35.65 -10.18 -17.13
N ILE A 770 -34.33 -10.15 -16.91
CA ILE A 770 -33.62 -8.96 -16.45
C ILE A 770 -33.34 -8.04 -17.64
N LYS A 771 -34.11 -6.96 -17.75
CA LYS A 771 -33.84 -5.87 -18.71
C LYS A 771 -32.72 -4.95 -18.19
N PRO A 772 -32.00 -4.22 -19.05
CA PRO A 772 -31.08 -3.16 -18.63
C PRO A 772 -31.71 -2.18 -17.63
N GLN A 773 -32.97 -1.79 -17.85
CA GLN A 773 -33.75 -0.91 -16.96
C GLN A 773 -33.88 -1.46 -15.52
N HIS A 774 -33.96 -2.79 -15.34
CA HIS A 774 -34.04 -3.42 -14.01
C HIS A 774 -32.68 -3.42 -13.28
N ILE A 775 -31.58 -3.20 -14.02
CA ILE A 775 -30.20 -3.21 -13.53
C ILE A 775 -29.74 -1.79 -13.20
N VAL A 776 -29.94 -0.85 -14.13
CA VAL A 776 -29.47 0.54 -14.02
C VAL A 776 -30.46 1.46 -13.28
N GLY A 777 -31.74 1.08 -13.23
CA GLY A 777 -32.83 1.90 -12.71
C GLY A 777 -33.42 2.84 -13.77
N GLU A 778 -34.64 3.34 -13.54
CA GLU A 778 -35.19 4.42 -14.35
C GLU A 778 -34.71 5.77 -13.80
N ASP A 779 -33.55 6.23 -14.26
CA ASP A 779 -33.12 7.63 -14.14
C ASP A 779 -34.03 8.47 -15.06
N SER A 780 -35.26 8.77 -14.60
CA SER A 780 -36.27 9.53 -15.36
C SER A 780 -35.88 10.99 -15.51
N LEU A 781 -35.89 11.50 -16.76
CA LEU A 781 -35.67 12.91 -17.08
C LEU A 781 -36.73 13.84 -16.46
N ASP A 782 -36.31 15.07 -16.15
CA ASP A 782 -37.11 16.10 -15.48
C ASP A 782 -38.52 16.28 -16.08
N ASN A 783 -39.58 15.98 -15.31
CA ASN A 783 -40.96 16.47 -15.48
C ASN A 783 -41.80 16.16 -14.22
N ASP A 784 -41.89 17.11 -13.29
CA ASP A 784 -42.91 17.11 -12.23
C ASP A 784 -44.27 17.55 -12.83
N ASP A 785 -45.22 16.62 -13.02
CA ASP A 785 -46.68 16.89 -12.92
C ASP A 785 -47.54 15.61 -13.16
N GLU A 786 -47.89 14.86 -12.10
CA GLU A 786 -49.22 14.25 -11.84
C GLU A 786 -49.18 13.18 -10.72
N PRO A 787 -50.08 13.21 -9.72
CA PRO A 787 -50.20 12.15 -8.71
C PRO A 787 -50.99 10.94 -9.23
N ARG A 788 -50.31 9.83 -9.54
CA ARG A 788 -50.97 8.58 -10.00
C ARG A 788 -51.21 7.58 -8.87
N LYS A 789 -52.31 6.83 -9.01
CA LYS A 789 -52.98 6.10 -7.93
C LYS A 789 -52.33 4.75 -7.64
N ALA A 790 -52.37 4.34 -6.37
CA ALA A 790 -52.13 2.95 -5.99
C ALA A 790 -53.19 2.04 -6.62
N GLY A 791 -52.74 0.94 -7.24
CA GLY A 791 -53.57 -0.11 -7.85
C GLY A 791 -53.18 -1.49 -7.30
N THR A 792 -54.16 -2.39 -7.21
CA THR A 792 -54.03 -3.66 -6.47
C THR A 792 -53.56 -4.82 -7.35
N GLU A 793 -52.25 -5.05 -7.40
CA GLU A 793 -51.64 -6.31 -7.87
C GLU A 793 -50.42 -6.66 -6.98
N ASN A 794 -50.63 -7.31 -5.82
CA ASN A 794 -49.52 -7.90 -5.05
C ASN A 794 -49.88 -8.93 -3.93
N GLN A 795 -51.15 -9.24 -3.69
CA GLN A 795 -51.52 -10.12 -2.55
C GLN A 795 -51.10 -11.59 -2.70
N GLU A 796 -50.90 -12.10 -3.92
CA GLU A 796 -50.35 -13.46 -4.12
C GLU A 796 -48.83 -13.51 -3.96
N ALA A 797 -48.12 -12.38 -4.12
CA ALA A 797 -46.67 -12.31 -3.96
C ALA A 797 -46.23 -12.23 -2.49
N GLU A 798 -47.05 -11.64 -1.60
CA GLU A 798 -46.76 -11.57 -0.17
C GLU A 798 -46.91 -12.95 0.52
N ASP A 799 -47.91 -13.75 0.16
CA ASP A 799 -48.21 -15.06 0.78
C ASP A 799 -47.19 -16.18 0.48
N GLU A 800 -46.39 -16.04 -0.59
CA GLU A 800 -45.25 -16.92 -0.86
C GLU A 800 -43.97 -16.44 -0.15
N TYR A 801 -43.76 -15.12 -0.06
CA TYR A 801 -42.61 -14.51 0.63
C TYR A 801 -42.56 -14.81 2.15
N HIS A 802 -43.69 -15.17 2.76
CA HIS A 802 -43.82 -15.35 4.20
C HIS A 802 -43.29 -16.68 4.78
N ARG A 803 -42.71 -17.59 3.97
CA ARG A 803 -42.39 -18.98 4.41
C ARG A 803 -40.93 -19.29 4.77
N THR A 804 -39.95 -18.42 4.51
CA THR A 804 -38.50 -18.66 4.77
C THR A 804 -37.90 -17.67 5.77
N ALA A 805 -38.25 -17.85 7.05
CA ALA A 805 -38.17 -16.83 8.10
C ALA A 805 -36.80 -16.62 8.81
N GLN A 806 -35.65 -16.81 8.14
CA GLN A 806 -34.33 -16.47 8.73
C GLN A 806 -33.47 -15.56 7.83
N ALA A 807 -33.21 -15.92 6.56
CA ALA A 807 -32.45 -15.06 5.64
C ALA A 807 -33.13 -13.69 5.41
N SER A 808 -34.46 -13.68 5.35
CA SER A 808 -35.30 -12.48 5.17
C SER A 808 -35.06 -11.38 6.22
N TRP A 809 -34.62 -11.73 7.44
CA TRP A 809 -34.31 -10.73 8.48
C TRP A 809 -33.05 -9.91 8.15
N VAL A 810 -32.00 -10.55 7.62
CA VAL A 810 -30.74 -9.86 7.26
C VAL A 810 -30.99 -8.82 6.17
N GLN A 811 -31.72 -9.20 5.12
CA GLN A 811 -32.08 -8.28 4.04
C GLN A 811 -32.98 -7.13 4.51
N ARG A 812 -33.90 -7.38 5.45
CA ARG A 812 -34.72 -6.33 6.09
C ARG A 812 -33.89 -5.41 6.99
N MET A 813 -32.95 -5.96 7.76
CA MET A 813 -32.03 -5.20 8.60
C MET A 813 -31.18 -4.24 7.76
N PHE A 814 -30.53 -4.71 6.69
CA PHE A 814 -29.79 -3.86 5.76
C PHE A 814 -30.70 -2.80 5.13
N THR A 815 -31.86 -3.17 4.60
CA THR A 815 -32.79 -2.20 3.98
C THR A 815 -33.19 -1.08 4.95
N SER A 816 -33.40 -1.40 6.24
CA SER A 816 -33.75 -0.42 7.27
C SER A 816 -32.56 0.45 7.68
N LEU A 817 -31.36 -0.13 7.80
CA LEU A 817 -30.13 0.62 8.11
C LEU A 817 -29.80 1.63 7.00
N PHE A 818 -30.01 1.27 5.74
CA PHE A 818 -29.77 2.16 4.59
C PHE A 818 -30.87 3.21 4.40
N SER A 819 -32.14 2.93 4.74
CA SER A 819 -33.20 3.95 4.71
C SER A 819 -33.01 5.03 5.76
N ASP A 820 -32.66 4.65 6.99
CA ASP A 820 -32.64 5.55 8.13
C ASP A 820 -31.34 6.39 8.19
N SER A 821 -30.30 5.95 7.48
CA SER A 821 -29.03 6.69 7.32
C SER A 821 -28.98 7.60 6.08
N ALA A 822 -29.99 7.54 5.20
CA ALA A 822 -30.06 8.28 3.94
C ALA A 822 -28.84 8.10 3.02
N LEU A 823 -28.17 6.95 3.07
CA LEU A 823 -26.94 6.66 2.31
C LEU A 823 -27.18 6.59 0.79
N PHE A 824 -28.29 5.97 0.38
CA PHE A 824 -28.77 5.92 -1.00
C PHE A 824 -30.28 5.64 -1.04
N ASN A 825 -30.93 5.97 -2.15
CA ASN A 825 -32.34 5.66 -2.35
C ASN A 825 -32.52 4.16 -2.59
N THR A 826 -33.29 3.47 -1.74
CA THR A 826 -33.55 2.03 -1.85
C THR A 826 -34.35 1.61 -3.10
N ARG A 827 -34.72 2.57 -3.95
CA ARG A 827 -35.36 2.38 -5.27
C ARG A 827 -34.41 2.58 -6.47
N GLU A 828 -33.15 2.98 -6.27
CA GLU A 828 -32.19 3.08 -7.39
C GLU A 828 -31.74 1.71 -7.91
N GLY A 829 -31.19 1.69 -9.14
CA GLY A 829 -30.64 0.48 -9.76
C GLY A 829 -29.43 -0.08 -9.00
N ARG A 830 -29.27 -1.41 -9.02
CA ARG A 830 -28.30 -2.14 -8.19
C ARG A 830 -26.94 -2.39 -8.85
N ALA A 831 -26.73 -2.00 -10.10
CA ALA A 831 -25.40 -2.04 -10.72
C ALA A 831 -24.52 -0.87 -10.28
N GLY A 832 -23.20 -1.10 -10.18
CA GLY A 832 -22.23 -0.10 -9.77
C GLY A 832 -22.23 1.15 -10.66
N LYS A 833 -22.58 2.31 -10.09
CA LYS A 833 -22.50 3.64 -10.73
C LYS A 833 -21.14 4.30 -10.41
N VAL A 834 -20.16 4.22 -11.32
CA VAL A 834 -18.84 4.90 -11.16
C VAL A 834 -18.82 6.25 -11.88
N HIS A 835 -17.83 7.11 -11.59
CA HIS A 835 -17.66 8.36 -12.34
C HIS A 835 -17.26 8.10 -13.81
N ASN A 836 -17.83 8.89 -14.72
CA ASN A 836 -17.55 8.74 -16.14
C ASN A 836 -16.19 9.35 -16.51
N PHE A 837 -15.16 8.51 -16.62
CA PHE A 837 -13.81 8.92 -17.05
C PHE A 837 -13.73 9.39 -18.52
N MET A 838 -14.80 9.20 -19.31
CA MET A 838 -14.92 9.71 -20.68
C MET A 838 -15.61 11.09 -20.75
N LEU A 839 -16.10 11.63 -19.62
CA LEU A 839 -16.82 12.91 -19.55
C LEU A 839 -16.01 14.05 -20.18
N GLY A 840 -16.60 14.72 -21.18
CA GLY A 840 -15.99 15.86 -21.87
C GLY A 840 -14.91 15.50 -22.92
N LEU A 841 -14.61 14.23 -23.16
CA LEU A 841 -13.67 13.84 -24.20
C LEU A 841 -14.24 14.10 -25.61
N ASN A 842 -13.41 14.68 -26.48
CA ASN A 842 -13.76 14.89 -27.89
C ASN A 842 -13.48 13.59 -28.68
N LEU A 843 -14.44 12.65 -28.67
CA LEU A 843 -14.34 11.42 -29.44
C LEU A 843 -14.25 11.70 -30.96
N ASN A 844 -13.28 11.06 -31.60
CA ASN A 844 -13.17 10.99 -33.05
C ASN A 844 -13.70 9.61 -33.49
N THR A 845 -14.95 9.54 -33.95
CA THR A 845 -15.71 8.30 -34.19
C THR A 845 -15.18 7.41 -35.32
N ASN A 846 -14.08 7.80 -35.97
CA ASN A 846 -13.51 7.11 -37.14
C ASN A 846 -12.31 6.20 -36.78
N ILE A 847 -12.18 5.77 -35.52
CA ILE A 847 -11.13 4.84 -35.07
C ILE A 847 -11.78 3.49 -34.69
N PRO A 848 -11.77 2.48 -35.58
CA PRO A 848 -12.17 1.13 -35.20
C PRO A 848 -11.16 0.52 -34.21
N PHE A 849 -11.59 -0.53 -33.48
CA PHE A 849 -10.79 -1.23 -32.45
C PHE A 849 -9.44 -1.83 -32.93
N SER A 850 -9.15 -1.81 -34.24
CA SER A 850 -7.89 -2.23 -34.83
C SER A 850 -7.40 -1.24 -35.89
N PRO A 851 -6.21 -0.63 -35.73
CA PRO A 851 -5.54 0.14 -36.80
C PRO A 851 -5.05 -0.71 -37.98
N VAL A 852 -5.23 -2.03 -37.95
CA VAL A 852 -4.60 -2.99 -38.88
C VAL A 852 -5.54 -3.39 -40.03
N SER A 853 -6.82 -2.97 -39.99
CA SER A 853 -7.84 -3.43 -40.94
C SER A 853 -7.61 -3.00 -42.40
N GLU A 854 -6.86 -1.93 -42.67
CA GLU A 854 -6.55 -1.49 -44.05
C GLU A 854 -5.52 -2.40 -44.76
N VAL A 855 -4.80 -3.27 -44.03
CA VAL A 855 -3.63 -4.01 -44.57
C VAL A 855 -3.96 -5.44 -45.03
N MET A 856 -5.19 -5.94 -44.83
CA MET A 856 -5.60 -7.29 -45.23
C MET A 856 -6.90 -7.33 -46.06
N CYS A 857 -6.98 -6.51 -47.11
CA CYS A 857 -8.12 -6.47 -48.04
C CYS A 857 -7.83 -7.02 -49.45
N HIS A 858 -6.94 -8.01 -49.58
CA HIS A 858 -6.66 -8.72 -50.83
C HIS A 858 -6.71 -10.25 -50.66
N ALA A 859 -7.87 -10.75 -50.26
CA ALA A 859 -8.26 -12.15 -50.45
C ALA A 859 -9.66 -12.17 -51.09
N GLN A 860 -9.77 -12.69 -52.31
CA GLN A 860 -11.06 -12.94 -52.95
C GLN A 860 -11.66 -14.20 -52.31
N THR A 861 -12.83 -14.08 -51.71
CA THR A 861 -13.69 -15.23 -51.38
C THR A 861 -14.88 -15.28 -52.33
N PRO A 862 -15.37 -16.47 -52.72
CA PRO A 862 -16.42 -16.57 -53.74
C PRO A 862 -17.79 -16.04 -53.29
N GLU A 863 -18.66 -15.85 -54.28
CA GLU A 863 -20.12 -15.88 -54.11
C GLU A 863 -20.57 -17.31 -53.70
N ASP A 864 -21.86 -17.50 -53.39
CA ASP A 864 -22.47 -18.77 -52.95
C ASP A 864 -22.08 -19.30 -51.55
N GLU A 865 -22.69 -18.73 -50.50
CA GLU A 865 -23.66 -19.48 -49.68
C GLU A 865 -24.51 -18.50 -48.84
N VAL A 866 -25.83 -18.49 -49.10
CA VAL A 866 -26.81 -17.66 -48.38
C VAL A 866 -27.64 -18.58 -47.49
N ASP A 867 -27.68 -18.30 -46.19
CA ASP A 867 -28.68 -18.87 -45.28
C ASP A 867 -29.17 -17.79 -44.29
N ALA A 868 -30.47 -17.78 -44.03
CA ALA A 868 -31.15 -16.54 -43.63
C ALA A 868 -31.40 -16.41 -42.11
N VAL A 869 -30.87 -15.34 -41.50
CA VAL A 869 -31.24 -14.89 -40.14
C VAL A 869 -31.35 -13.36 -40.11
N THR A 870 -32.59 -12.88 -39.93
CA THR A 870 -33.07 -11.54 -39.51
C THR A 870 -32.22 -10.28 -39.75
N ASP A 871 -32.81 -9.38 -40.54
CA ASP A 871 -32.83 -7.91 -40.41
C ASP A 871 -31.50 -7.11 -40.39
N PRO A 872 -31.15 -6.40 -41.49
CA PRO A 872 -30.01 -5.47 -41.52
C PRO A 872 -30.11 -4.29 -40.54
N ASP A 873 -31.30 -3.85 -40.15
CA ASP A 873 -31.48 -2.64 -39.33
C ASP A 873 -31.06 -2.82 -37.86
N GLU A 874 -30.78 -4.07 -37.43
CA GLU A 874 -30.17 -4.35 -36.12
C GLU A 874 -28.65 -4.00 -36.11
N PHE A 875 -27.97 -4.04 -37.26
CA PHE A 875 -26.51 -3.91 -37.32
C PHE A 875 -25.99 -2.48 -37.06
N ASP A 876 -26.70 -1.45 -37.54
CA ASP A 876 -26.28 -0.04 -37.44
C ASP A 876 -26.52 0.58 -36.05
N ARG A 877 -27.17 -0.12 -35.11
CA ARG A 877 -27.40 0.35 -33.72
C ARG A 877 -26.27 -0.02 -32.75
N ILE A 878 -25.29 -0.82 -33.17
CA ILE A 878 -24.38 -1.51 -32.26
C ILE A 878 -23.17 -0.64 -31.83
N TYR A 879 -22.98 0.52 -32.45
CA TYR A 879 -21.98 1.52 -32.05
C TYR A 879 -22.61 2.90 -31.79
N GLU A 880 -23.46 2.99 -30.78
CA GLU A 880 -23.65 4.29 -30.12
C GLU A 880 -22.28 4.79 -29.60
N PRO A 881 -21.95 6.08 -29.77
CA PRO A 881 -20.68 6.61 -29.29
C PRO A 881 -20.65 6.55 -27.75
N LEU A 882 -19.57 5.98 -27.20
CA LEU A 882 -19.27 5.95 -25.76
C LEU A 882 -19.67 7.28 -25.10
N ASP A 883 -20.50 7.20 -24.06
CA ASP A 883 -21.09 8.41 -23.48
C ASP A 883 -20.01 9.31 -22.86
N VAL A 884 -19.93 10.54 -23.37
CA VAL A 884 -19.02 11.61 -22.90
C VAL A 884 -19.76 12.75 -22.20
N LYS A 885 -21.03 12.55 -21.85
CA LYS A 885 -21.95 13.58 -21.32
C LYS A 885 -22.50 13.25 -19.93
N SER A 886 -22.80 11.98 -19.65
CA SER A 886 -23.19 11.57 -18.29
C SER A 886 -22.06 11.78 -17.28
N LYS A 887 -22.41 12.15 -16.05
CA LYS A 887 -21.44 12.34 -14.96
C LYS A 887 -20.96 11.01 -14.34
N LYS A 888 -21.70 9.93 -14.60
CA LYS A 888 -21.49 8.57 -14.10
C LYS A 888 -21.83 7.57 -15.20
N ILE A 889 -21.17 6.41 -15.18
CA ILE A 889 -21.47 5.25 -16.03
C ILE A 889 -21.76 4.03 -15.16
N HIS A 890 -22.53 3.10 -15.70
CA HIS A 890 -22.78 1.81 -15.05
C HIS A 890 -21.70 0.81 -15.45
N ILE A 891 -21.19 0.08 -14.46
CA ILE A 891 -20.38 -1.13 -14.64
C ILE A 891 -21.14 -2.28 -13.99
N VAL A 892 -21.14 -3.43 -14.66
CA VAL A 892 -21.89 -4.62 -14.27
C VAL A 892 -21.14 -5.87 -14.74
N ASP A 893 -21.48 -7.02 -14.16
CA ASP A 893 -20.92 -8.31 -14.53
C ASP A 893 -21.07 -8.60 -16.04
N SER A 894 -19.96 -9.01 -16.66
CA SER A 894 -19.90 -9.41 -18.07
C SER A 894 -20.64 -10.73 -18.35
N GLY A 895 -20.86 -11.56 -17.33
CA GLY A 895 -21.69 -12.77 -17.40
C GLY A 895 -23.14 -12.51 -17.81
N LEU A 896 -23.65 -11.28 -17.68
CA LEU A 896 -24.93 -10.86 -18.26
C LEU A 896 -24.93 -10.84 -19.81
N THR A 897 -23.75 -10.84 -20.44
CA THR A 897 -23.59 -10.90 -21.90
C THR A 897 -23.20 -12.31 -22.35
N TYR A 898 -22.11 -12.86 -21.78
CA TYR A 898 -21.73 -14.27 -21.83
C TYR A 898 -20.56 -14.55 -20.87
N ASN A 899 -20.48 -15.78 -20.37
CA ASN A 899 -19.65 -16.12 -19.19
C ASN A 899 -18.14 -16.38 -19.47
N LEU A 900 -17.62 -16.04 -20.65
CA LEU A 900 -16.24 -16.38 -21.06
C LEU A 900 -15.45 -15.13 -21.47
N PRO A 901 -14.32 -14.78 -20.80
CA PRO A 901 -13.65 -13.46 -20.92
C PRO A 901 -12.79 -13.28 -22.19
N TYR A 902 -13.24 -13.81 -23.34
CA TYR A 902 -12.59 -13.68 -24.64
C TYR A 902 -12.23 -12.24 -25.07
N PRO A 903 -13.01 -11.18 -24.78
CA PRO A 903 -12.63 -9.80 -25.11
C PRO A 903 -11.27 -9.36 -24.55
N LEU A 904 -10.84 -9.93 -23.43
CA LEU A 904 -9.53 -9.62 -22.84
C LEU A 904 -8.40 -10.21 -23.69
N ILE A 905 -8.51 -11.48 -24.07
CA ILE A 905 -7.43 -12.24 -24.72
C ILE A 905 -7.40 -12.11 -26.25
N LEU A 906 -8.53 -11.84 -26.90
CA LEU A 906 -8.63 -11.60 -28.34
C LEU A 906 -8.18 -10.19 -28.78
N ARG A 907 -7.80 -9.32 -27.83
CA ARG A 907 -7.26 -7.99 -28.11
C ARG A 907 -6.05 -8.10 -29.07
N PRO A 908 -6.07 -7.52 -30.28
CA PRO A 908 -5.05 -7.79 -31.31
C PRO A 908 -3.60 -7.53 -30.87
N GLN A 909 -3.37 -6.54 -30.00
CA GLN A 909 -2.02 -6.21 -29.51
C GLN A 909 -1.43 -7.29 -28.55
N ARG A 910 -2.24 -8.24 -28.07
CA ARG A 910 -1.76 -9.37 -27.23
C ARG A 910 -1.28 -10.57 -28.06
N GLY A 911 -1.65 -10.68 -29.34
CA GLY A 911 -1.10 -11.66 -30.28
C GLY A 911 -1.24 -13.14 -29.87
N VAL A 912 -2.27 -13.49 -29.07
CA VAL A 912 -2.44 -14.82 -28.47
C VAL A 912 -2.64 -15.88 -29.56
N ASN A 913 -1.84 -16.96 -29.55
CA ASN A 913 -1.90 -18.03 -30.55
C ASN A 913 -2.59 -19.31 -30.05
N LEU A 914 -2.61 -19.53 -28.74
CA LEU A 914 -3.26 -20.65 -28.06
C LEU A 914 -4.04 -20.11 -26.87
N ILE A 915 -5.31 -20.50 -26.76
CA ILE A 915 -6.20 -20.18 -25.64
C ILE A 915 -6.57 -21.50 -24.98
N ILE A 916 -6.46 -21.56 -23.66
CA ILE A 916 -6.95 -22.68 -22.84
C ILE A 916 -8.07 -22.11 -21.97
N SER A 917 -9.30 -22.35 -22.42
CA SER A 917 -10.54 -21.90 -21.81
C SER A 917 -11.07 -22.98 -20.87
N PHE A 918 -11.63 -22.56 -19.73
CA PHE A 918 -12.36 -23.42 -18.80
C PHE A 918 -13.76 -22.85 -18.63
N ASP A 919 -14.79 -23.68 -18.83
CA ASP A 919 -16.20 -23.28 -18.79
C ASP A 919 -16.95 -23.98 -17.66
N PHE A 920 -17.34 -23.17 -16.67
CA PHE A 920 -18.08 -23.57 -15.46
C PHE A 920 -19.57 -23.16 -15.53
N SER A 921 -20.04 -22.72 -16.70
CA SER A 921 -21.38 -22.13 -16.85
C SER A 921 -22.48 -23.14 -16.56
N ALA A 922 -23.48 -22.72 -15.79
CA ALA A 922 -24.61 -23.55 -15.41
C ALA A 922 -25.35 -24.10 -16.64
N ARG A 923 -25.52 -25.42 -16.70
CA ARG A 923 -26.22 -26.11 -17.79
C ARG A 923 -27.60 -26.60 -17.31
N PRO A 924 -28.57 -26.79 -18.23
CA PRO A 924 -29.88 -27.39 -17.87
C PRO A 924 -29.82 -28.85 -17.39
N SER A 925 -28.66 -29.50 -17.57
CA SER A 925 -28.35 -30.88 -17.16
C SER A 925 -26.86 -31.13 -17.40
N ASP A 926 -26.23 -32.07 -16.68
CA ASP A 926 -24.85 -32.54 -16.92
C ASP A 926 -24.66 -32.96 -18.38
N SER A 927 -25.68 -33.62 -18.95
CA SER A 927 -25.71 -34.15 -20.32
C SER A 927 -26.01 -33.08 -21.39
N SER A 928 -26.20 -31.81 -21.03
CA SER A 928 -26.50 -30.74 -22.00
C SER A 928 -25.27 -30.28 -22.80
N PRO A 929 -25.42 -29.83 -24.07
CA PRO A 929 -24.32 -29.32 -24.88
C PRO A 929 -23.61 -28.12 -24.23
N PRO A 930 -22.29 -28.19 -23.94
CA PRO A 930 -21.58 -27.17 -23.16
C PRO A 930 -21.01 -26.04 -24.02
N PHE A 931 -21.78 -25.52 -24.99
CA PHE A 931 -21.28 -24.60 -26.01
C PHE A 931 -22.02 -23.25 -26.10
N LYS A 932 -23.01 -22.99 -25.25
CA LYS A 932 -23.82 -21.76 -25.27
C LYS A 932 -22.94 -20.50 -25.21
N GLU A 933 -22.07 -20.41 -24.19
CA GLU A 933 -21.22 -19.24 -23.97
C GLU A 933 -20.08 -19.13 -24.99
N LEU A 934 -19.56 -20.27 -25.47
CA LEU A 934 -18.55 -20.30 -26.53
C LEU A 934 -19.10 -19.80 -27.89
N LEU A 935 -20.36 -20.11 -28.21
CA LEU A 935 -21.04 -19.61 -29.40
C LEU A 935 -21.40 -18.12 -29.28
N LEU A 936 -21.71 -17.62 -28.08
CA LEU A 936 -21.86 -16.18 -27.82
C LEU A 936 -20.51 -15.44 -27.97
N ALA A 937 -19.41 -16.02 -27.50
CA ALA A 937 -18.07 -15.50 -27.72
C ALA A 937 -17.67 -15.49 -29.21
N GLU A 938 -18.01 -16.54 -29.99
CA GLU A 938 -17.82 -16.55 -31.44
C GLU A 938 -18.64 -15.44 -32.12
N LYS A 939 -19.92 -15.27 -31.74
CA LYS A 939 -20.78 -14.18 -32.25
C LYS A 939 -20.16 -12.81 -31.95
N TRP A 940 -19.69 -12.58 -30.73
CA TRP A 940 -19.04 -11.32 -30.33
C TRP A 940 -17.73 -11.07 -31.09
N ALA A 941 -16.87 -12.08 -31.23
CA ALA A 941 -15.62 -11.94 -31.98
C ALA A 941 -15.88 -11.61 -33.45
N ARG A 942 -16.90 -12.25 -34.06
CA ARG A 942 -17.39 -11.97 -35.42
C ARG A 942 -17.88 -10.53 -35.57
N MET A 943 -18.69 -10.04 -34.62
CA MET A 943 -19.18 -8.65 -34.59
C MET A 943 -18.04 -7.63 -34.48
N ASN A 944 -16.99 -7.94 -33.71
CA ASN A 944 -15.82 -7.08 -33.51
C ASN A 944 -14.72 -7.28 -34.58
N LYS A 945 -14.95 -8.13 -35.60
CA LYS A 945 -14.01 -8.46 -36.67
C LYS A 945 -12.67 -9.02 -36.16
N LEU A 946 -12.71 -9.77 -35.06
CA LEU A 946 -11.55 -10.41 -34.43
C LEU A 946 -11.41 -11.88 -34.88
N PRO A 947 -10.17 -12.40 -35.09
CA PRO A 947 -9.97 -13.80 -35.43
C PRO A 947 -10.44 -14.77 -34.34
N PHE A 948 -11.24 -15.77 -34.72
CA PHE A 948 -11.76 -16.82 -33.85
C PHE A 948 -11.95 -18.11 -34.67
N PRO A 949 -11.55 -19.30 -34.17
CA PRO A 949 -11.71 -20.54 -34.92
C PRO A 949 -13.19 -20.93 -34.98
N LYS A 950 -13.71 -21.25 -36.18
CA LYS A 950 -15.14 -21.56 -36.35
C LYS A 950 -15.54 -22.74 -35.46
N ILE A 951 -16.53 -22.51 -34.60
CA ILE A 951 -17.16 -23.55 -33.79
C ILE A 951 -18.15 -24.32 -34.67
N ASP A 952 -17.99 -25.63 -34.75
CA ASP A 952 -18.92 -26.49 -35.48
C ASP A 952 -20.10 -26.85 -34.56
N PRO A 953 -21.34 -26.41 -34.85
CA PRO A 953 -22.48 -26.69 -33.98
C PRO A 953 -22.79 -28.19 -33.85
N LYS A 954 -22.30 -29.03 -34.78
CA LYS A 954 -22.47 -30.50 -34.75
C LYS A 954 -21.32 -31.22 -34.05
N VAL A 955 -20.41 -30.51 -33.38
CA VAL A 955 -19.30 -31.15 -32.64
C VAL A 955 -19.84 -32.05 -31.51
N PHE A 956 -20.89 -31.60 -30.79
CA PHE A 956 -21.53 -32.39 -29.73
C PHE A 956 -22.15 -33.68 -30.28
N ASP A 957 -22.91 -33.59 -31.38
CA ASP A 957 -23.59 -34.72 -32.02
C ASP A 957 -22.62 -35.83 -32.48
N ARG A 958 -21.38 -35.46 -32.82
CA ARG A 958 -20.33 -36.38 -33.29
C ARG A 958 -19.44 -36.92 -32.18
N GLU A 959 -19.12 -36.10 -31.20
CA GLU A 959 -18.06 -36.39 -30.22
C GLU A 959 -18.58 -36.73 -28.82
N GLY A 960 -19.87 -36.49 -28.57
CA GLY A 960 -20.49 -36.65 -27.26
C GLY A 960 -19.97 -35.63 -26.24
N LEU A 961 -20.30 -35.86 -24.97
CA LEU A 961 -19.79 -35.09 -23.84
C LEU A 961 -18.34 -35.49 -23.53
N LYS A 962 -17.43 -34.51 -23.45
CA LYS A 962 -16.00 -34.67 -23.15
C LYS A 962 -15.53 -33.68 -22.10
N GLU A 963 -14.41 -33.99 -21.44
CA GLU A 963 -13.72 -33.10 -20.48
C GLU A 963 -13.12 -31.86 -21.15
N CYS A 964 -12.65 -31.98 -22.40
CA CYS A 964 -12.28 -30.85 -23.24
C CYS A 964 -12.50 -31.11 -24.75
N TYR A 965 -12.52 -30.03 -25.53
CA TYR A 965 -12.57 -30.03 -27.00
C TYR A 965 -11.49 -29.11 -27.56
N VAL A 966 -11.07 -29.32 -28.82
CA VAL A 966 -10.02 -28.52 -29.47
C VAL A 966 -10.50 -27.95 -30.80
N PHE A 967 -10.58 -26.63 -30.88
CA PHE A 967 -10.96 -25.88 -32.08
C PHE A 967 -9.70 -25.24 -32.70
N LYS A 968 -9.21 -25.84 -33.79
CA LYS A 968 -8.04 -25.35 -34.55
C LYS A 968 -8.52 -24.38 -35.67
N PRO A 969 -7.76 -23.32 -36.00
CA PRO A 969 -8.10 -22.38 -37.08
C PRO A 969 -8.09 -23.07 -38.45
N LYS A 970 -8.81 -22.52 -39.45
CA LYS A 970 -8.81 -23.12 -40.79
C LYS A 970 -7.48 -22.88 -41.50
N LYS A 971 -7.13 -23.81 -42.40
CA LYS A 971 -5.91 -23.77 -43.20
C LYS A 971 -5.87 -22.55 -44.14
N GLY A 972 -5.26 -21.47 -43.68
CA GLY A 972 -5.15 -20.18 -44.37
C GLY A 972 -5.44 -18.96 -43.48
N GLU A 973 -6.13 -19.14 -42.36
CA GLU A 973 -6.48 -18.07 -41.42
C GLU A 973 -5.24 -17.65 -40.61
N LYS A 974 -4.60 -16.54 -40.99
CA LYS A 974 -3.45 -15.98 -40.25
C LYS A 974 -3.90 -15.30 -38.96
N ASN A 975 -3.08 -15.41 -37.93
CA ASN A 975 -3.27 -14.80 -36.60
C ASN A 975 -4.58 -15.21 -35.87
N CYS A 976 -5.21 -16.33 -36.27
CA CYS A 976 -6.34 -16.93 -35.59
C CYS A 976 -5.86 -17.90 -34.49
N PRO A 977 -6.35 -17.82 -33.23
CA PRO A 977 -5.90 -18.69 -32.16
C PRO A 977 -6.44 -20.13 -32.31
N THR A 978 -5.70 -21.10 -31.79
CA THR A 978 -6.27 -22.41 -31.41
C THR A 978 -6.93 -22.27 -30.04
N ILE A 979 -8.12 -22.85 -29.85
CA ILE A 979 -8.81 -22.90 -28.56
C ILE A 979 -8.86 -24.35 -28.07
N ILE A 980 -8.35 -24.61 -26.87
CA ILE A 980 -8.76 -25.76 -26.05
C ILE A 980 -9.87 -25.25 -25.13
N HIS A 981 -10.99 -25.97 -25.08
CA HIS A 981 -12.16 -25.61 -24.27
C HIS A 981 -12.49 -26.76 -23.33
N PHE A 982 -12.05 -26.64 -22.07
CA PHE A 982 -12.44 -27.49 -20.96
C PHE A 982 -13.83 -27.13 -20.47
N VAL A 983 -14.60 -28.12 -20.03
CA VAL A 983 -15.99 -27.94 -19.57
C VAL A 983 -16.22 -28.70 -18.27
N LEU A 984 -17.06 -28.17 -17.38
CA LEU A 984 -17.37 -28.82 -16.10
C LEU A 984 -18.24 -30.07 -16.30
N VAL A 985 -17.62 -31.25 -16.21
CA VAL A 985 -18.26 -32.58 -16.40
C VAL A 985 -17.59 -33.64 -15.51
N ASN A 986 -18.37 -34.52 -14.87
CA ASN A 986 -17.86 -35.65 -14.08
C ASN A 986 -17.90 -36.98 -14.87
N ILE A 987 -16.88 -37.21 -15.72
CA ILE A 987 -16.81 -38.36 -16.64
C ILE A 987 -15.82 -39.43 -16.14
N ASN A 988 -14.50 -39.23 -16.35
CA ASN A 988 -13.52 -40.25 -15.96
C ASN A 988 -13.20 -40.19 -14.45
N PHE A 989 -13.37 -39.04 -13.80
CA PHE A 989 -13.13 -38.88 -12.36
C PHE A 989 -13.95 -39.84 -11.49
N ARG A 990 -15.18 -40.22 -11.88
CA ARG A 990 -15.96 -41.28 -11.20
C ARG A 990 -15.23 -42.63 -11.10
N LYS A 991 -14.33 -42.91 -12.04
CA LYS A 991 -13.64 -44.22 -12.20
C LYS A 991 -12.16 -44.17 -11.80
N TYR A 992 -11.53 -43.01 -11.91
CA TYR A 992 -10.09 -42.82 -11.70
C TYR A 992 -9.83 -41.71 -10.67
N LYS A 993 -8.83 -41.90 -9.82
CA LYS A 993 -8.41 -40.93 -8.78
C LYS A 993 -7.21 -40.08 -9.21
N ALA A 994 -6.45 -40.55 -10.20
CA ALA A 994 -5.46 -39.80 -10.95
C ALA A 994 -5.43 -40.36 -12.39
N PRO A 995 -4.87 -39.66 -13.40
CA PRO A 995 -4.85 -40.15 -14.77
C PRO A 995 -4.23 -41.56 -14.89
N GLY A 996 -5.02 -42.51 -15.39
CA GLY A 996 -4.64 -43.93 -15.48
C GLY A 996 -4.68 -44.74 -14.17
N VAL A 997 -5.04 -44.14 -13.03
CA VAL A 997 -5.09 -44.79 -11.70
C VAL A 997 -6.54 -44.96 -11.25
N SER A 998 -7.05 -46.20 -11.33
CA SER A 998 -8.43 -46.55 -10.98
C SER A 998 -8.75 -46.34 -9.49
N ARG A 999 -10.03 -46.11 -9.20
CA ARG A 999 -10.60 -46.15 -7.84
C ARG A 999 -10.89 -47.59 -7.44
N GLU A 1000 -10.28 -48.05 -6.36
CA GLU A 1000 -10.31 -49.47 -5.95
C GLU A 1000 -11.35 -49.72 -4.85
N THR A 1001 -11.36 -48.89 -3.81
CA THR A 1001 -12.27 -49.05 -2.68
C THR A 1001 -13.65 -48.46 -2.97
N GLU A 1002 -14.71 -48.99 -2.35
CA GLU A 1002 -16.06 -48.43 -2.54
C GLU A 1002 -16.15 -46.97 -2.08
N LYS A 1003 -15.44 -46.58 -1.01
CA LYS A 1003 -15.38 -45.18 -0.56
C LYS A 1003 -14.72 -44.25 -1.58
N GLU A 1004 -13.71 -44.73 -2.30
CA GLU A 1004 -13.09 -43.94 -3.38
C GLU A 1004 -14.07 -43.70 -4.53
N LYS A 1005 -14.98 -44.64 -4.80
CA LYS A 1005 -16.00 -44.55 -5.86
C LYS A 1005 -17.17 -43.66 -5.41
N GLU A 1006 -17.72 -43.93 -4.23
CA GLU A 1006 -18.81 -43.17 -3.57
C GLU A 1006 -18.50 -41.67 -3.47
N PHE A 1007 -17.26 -41.31 -3.13
CA PHE A 1007 -16.81 -39.92 -3.11
C PHE A 1007 -16.88 -39.23 -4.48
N ALA A 1008 -16.65 -39.95 -5.57
CA ALA A 1008 -16.58 -39.40 -6.92
C ALA A 1008 -17.86 -39.59 -7.74
N ASP A 1009 -18.86 -40.31 -7.22
CA ASP A 1009 -20.14 -40.52 -7.90
C ASP A 1009 -21.14 -39.43 -7.48
N PHE A 1010 -21.15 -38.34 -8.26
CA PHE A 1010 -22.03 -37.19 -8.08
C PHE A 1010 -22.23 -36.46 -9.40
N ASP A 1011 -23.40 -35.84 -9.54
CA ASP A 1011 -23.77 -35.01 -10.69
C ASP A 1011 -23.60 -33.52 -10.33
N ILE A 1012 -23.40 -32.65 -11.33
CA ILE A 1012 -23.21 -31.21 -11.07
C ILE A 1012 -24.54 -30.45 -11.14
N PHE A 1013 -25.33 -30.72 -12.17
CA PHE A 1013 -26.57 -30.02 -12.51
C PHE A 1013 -27.81 -30.93 -12.56
N ASP A 1014 -27.64 -32.27 -12.62
CA ASP A 1014 -28.75 -33.23 -12.63
C ASP A 1014 -29.32 -33.51 -11.22
N ASP A 1015 -28.54 -33.26 -10.17
CA ASP A 1015 -28.97 -33.39 -8.76
C ASP A 1015 -29.74 -32.13 -8.29
N PRO A 1016 -31.02 -32.25 -7.86
CA PRO A 1016 -31.82 -31.12 -7.39
C PRO A 1016 -31.39 -30.57 -6.01
N GLU A 1017 -30.62 -31.32 -5.22
CA GLU A 1017 -30.01 -30.84 -3.96
C GLU A 1017 -28.52 -30.46 -4.15
N SER A 1018 -28.07 -30.35 -5.41
CA SER A 1018 -26.68 -30.05 -5.76
C SER A 1018 -26.13 -28.80 -5.06
N PRO A 1019 -25.00 -28.91 -4.34
CA PRO A 1019 -24.31 -27.75 -3.77
C PRO A 1019 -23.64 -26.87 -4.84
N PHE A 1020 -23.63 -27.28 -6.11
CA PHE A 1020 -22.93 -26.63 -7.22
C PHE A 1020 -23.78 -25.60 -7.97
N SER A 1021 -24.99 -25.28 -7.47
CA SER A 1021 -25.84 -24.24 -8.07
C SER A 1021 -25.25 -22.84 -7.89
N THR A 1022 -25.43 -21.96 -8.90
CA THR A 1022 -24.86 -20.60 -8.94
C THR A 1022 -25.34 -19.67 -7.82
N PHE A 1023 -26.44 -20.02 -7.13
CA PHE A 1023 -26.95 -19.27 -5.97
C PHE A 1023 -26.47 -19.82 -4.62
N ASN A 1024 -25.76 -20.96 -4.59
CA ASN A 1024 -25.18 -21.50 -3.37
C ASN A 1024 -23.76 -20.96 -3.14
N PHE A 1025 -23.56 -20.34 -1.98
CA PHE A 1025 -22.26 -19.87 -1.50
C PHE A 1025 -21.73 -20.71 -0.32
N GLN A 1026 -22.47 -21.72 0.14
CA GLN A 1026 -22.09 -22.61 1.24
C GLN A 1026 -21.68 -23.99 0.71
N TYR A 1027 -20.39 -24.23 0.58
CA TYR A 1027 -19.82 -25.52 0.21
C TYR A 1027 -19.42 -26.29 1.47
N SER A 1028 -19.83 -27.56 1.58
CA SER A 1028 -19.24 -28.47 2.57
C SER A 1028 -17.81 -28.83 2.14
N ASN A 1029 -16.97 -29.27 3.08
CA ASN A 1029 -15.61 -29.74 2.73
C ASN A 1029 -15.66 -30.82 1.64
N GLU A 1030 -16.63 -31.72 1.71
CA GLU A 1030 -16.82 -32.75 0.69
C GLU A 1030 -17.25 -32.19 -0.66
N ALA A 1031 -18.20 -31.25 -0.72
CA ALA A 1031 -18.59 -30.59 -1.97
C ALA A 1031 -17.43 -29.81 -2.59
N TYR A 1032 -16.66 -29.08 -1.78
CA TYR A 1032 -15.45 -28.38 -2.21
C TYR A 1032 -14.43 -29.35 -2.81
N THR A 1033 -14.02 -30.39 -2.08
CA THR A 1033 -13.03 -31.35 -2.56
C THR A 1033 -13.54 -32.13 -3.78
N ARG A 1034 -14.83 -32.47 -3.85
CA ARG A 1034 -15.45 -33.10 -5.03
C ARG A 1034 -15.28 -32.25 -6.30
N LEU A 1035 -15.57 -30.95 -6.24
CA LEU A 1035 -15.45 -30.05 -7.40
C LEU A 1035 -13.98 -29.68 -7.71
N HIS A 1036 -13.17 -29.47 -6.68
CA HIS A 1036 -11.74 -29.19 -6.80
C HIS A 1036 -11.01 -30.35 -7.51
N ASP A 1037 -11.06 -31.55 -6.92
CA ASP A 1037 -10.35 -32.73 -7.39
C ASP A 1037 -10.85 -33.17 -8.77
N LEU A 1038 -12.13 -32.95 -9.08
CA LEU A 1038 -12.69 -33.17 -10.41
C LEU A 1038 -12.00 -32.31 -11.47
N MET A 1039 -11.82 -31.01 -11.20
CA MET A 1039 -11.21 -30.10 -12.17
C MET A 1039 -9.68 -30.22 -12.22
N GLU A 1040 -9.02 -30.54 -11.11
CA GLU A 1040 -7.62 -30.96 -11.10
C GLU A 1040 -7.43 -32.22 -11.97
N PHE A 1041 -8.21 -33.27 -11.71
CA PHE A 1041 -8.18 -34.52 -12.47
C PHE A 1041 -8.44 -34.27 -13.96
N ASN A 1042 -9.52 -33.57 -14.32
CA ASN A 1042 -9.88 -33.31 -15.72
C ASN A 1042 -8.74 -32.57 -16.45
N THR A 1043 -8.09 -31.61 -15.79
CA THR A 1043 -6.95 -30.87 -16.34
C THR A 1043 -5.73 -31.77 -16.55
N LEU A 1044 -5.37 -32.58 -15.55
CA LEU A 1044 -4.23 -33.50 -15.62
C LEU A 1044 -4.46 -34.63 -16.64
N ASN A 1045 -5.68 -35.16 -16.73
CA ASN A 1045 -6.08 -36.25 -17.64
C ASN A 1045 -5.95 -35.85 -19.12
N ASN A 1046 -6.07 -34.55 -19.43
CA ASN A 1046 -5.98 -34.00 -20.79
C ASN A 1046 -4.64 -33.27 -21.05
N LEU A 1047 -3.63 -33.44 -20.20
CA LEU A 1047 -2.33 -32.76 -20.31
C LEU A 1047 -1.61 -33.01 -21.67
N GLU A 1048 -1.77 -34.19 -22.27
CA GLU A 1048 -1.19 -34.47 -23.59
C GLU A 1048 -1.87 -33.68 -24.72
N VAL A 1049 -3.17 -33.35 -24.59
CA VAL A 1049 -3.89 -32.50 -25.54
C VAL A 1049 -3.33 -31.08 -25.53
N ILE A 1050 -3.00 -30.57 -24.33
CA ILE A 1050 -2.34 -29.28 -24.14
C ILE A 1050 -0.94 -29.29 -24.78
N LYS A 1051 -0.15 -30.34 -24.54
CA LYS A 1051 1.19 -30.50 -25.15
C LYS A 1051 1.13 -30.58 -26.68
N GLU A 1052 0.15 -31.27 -27.25
CA GLU A 1052 -0.04 -31.34 -28.71
C GLU A 1052 -0.40 -29.98 -29.29
N ALA A 1053 -1.34 -29.25 -28.70
CA ALA A 1053 -1.71 -27.91 -29.17
C ALA A 1053 -0.55 -26.90 -29.09
N ILE A 1054 0.27 -26.96 -28.02
CA ILE A 1054 1.50 -26.17 -27.89
C ILE A 1054 2.48 -26.51 -29.03
N LYS A 1055 2.69 -27.80 -29.31
CA LYS A 1055 3.56 -28.28 -30.39
C LYS A 1055 3.09 -27.80 -31.77
N ASP A 1056 1.79 -27.88 -32.06
CA ASP A 1056 1.20 -27.35 -33.30
C ASP A 1056 1.37 -25.83 -33.42
N CYS A 1057 1.16 -25.09 -32.33
CA CYS A 1057 1.39 -23.64 -32.32
C CYS A 1057 2.87 -23.28 -32.55
N ILE A 1058 3.81 -24.07 -32.02
CA ILE A 1058 5.26 -23.91 -32.28
C ILE A 1058 5.59 -24.18 -33.76
N VAL A 1059 4.95 -25.16 -34.41
CA VAL A 1059 5.12 -25.42 -35.85
C VAL A 1059 4.56 -24.24 -36.68
N SER A 1060 3.30 -23.84 -36.43
CA SER A 1060 2.67 -22.71 -37.11
C SER A 1060 3.48 -21.40 -36.99
N ARG A 1061 4.05 -21.14 -35.80
CA ARG A 1061 4.91 -19.97 -35.53
C ARG A 1061 6.29 -20.04 -36.20
N LYS A 1062 6.79 -21.23 -36.54
CA LYS A 1062 7.98 -21.40 -37.39
C LYS A 1062 7.66 -21.19 -38.87
N GLU A 1063 6.44 -21.48 -39.31
CA GLU A 1063 5.99 -21.29 -40.70
C GLU A 1063 5.60 -19.84 -41.01
N ASN A 1064 5.11 -19.06 -40.02
CA ASN A 1064 4.87 -17.61 -40.15
C ASN A 1064 5.63 -16.79 -39.07
N PRO A 1065 6.98 -16.64 -39.19
CA PRO A 1065 7.76 -15.86 -38.23
C PRO A 1065 7.46 -14.34 -38.25
N SER A 1066 6.77 -13.85 -39.30
CA SER A 1066 6.29 -12.46 -39.40
C SER A 1066 5.16 -12.11 -38.42
N GLY A 1067 4.75 -13.04 -37.54
CA GLY A 1067 3.85 -12.79 -36.41
C GLY A 1067 4.54 -12.23 -35.15
N LEU A 1068 5.83 -11.91 -35.22
CA LEU A 1068 6.49 -11.07 -34.21
C LEU A 1068 5.75 -9.73 -34.06
N ALA A 1069 5.56 -9.27 -32.83
CA ALA A 1069 4.88 -8.01 -32.55
C ALA A 1069 5.59 -6.86 -33.27
N LEU A 1070 4.79 -5.98 -33.92
CA LEU A 1070 5.31 -4.78 -34.57
C LEU A 1070 6.12 -3.96 -33.54
N PRO A 1071 7.42 -3.68 -33.77
CA PRO A 1071 8.20 -2.84 -32.88
C PRO A 1071 7.62 -1.42 -32.93
N PHE A 1072 6.99 -1.00 -31.84
CA PHE A 1072 6.32 0.30 -31.75
C PHE A 1072 7.34 1.44 -31.63
N SER A 1073 7.95 1.81 -32.76
CA SER A 1073 8.65 3.10 -32.82
C SER A 1073 7.62 4.23 -32.76
N LEU A 1074 7.72 5.08 -31.74
CA LEU A 1074 6.90 6.29 -31.58
C LEU A 1074 7.16 7.34 -32.68
N SER A 1075 8.09 7.09 -33.62
CA SER A 1075 8.40 7.98 -34.75
C SER A 1075 7.40 7.95 -35.91
N GLU A 1076 6.62 6.87 -36.08
CA GLU A 1076 5.85 6.64 -37.32
C GLU A 1076 4.33 6.85 -37.20
N ILE A 1077 3.86 7.52 -36.14
CA ILE A 1077 2.47 8.00 -36.07
C ILE A 1077 2.31 9.22 -36.99
N PRO A 1078 1.45 9.19 -38.03
CA PRO A 1078 1.25 10.35 -38.91
C PRO A 1078 0.49 11.46 -38.16
N ARG A 1079 1.22 12.47 -37.67
CA ARG A 1079 0.66 13.63 -36.94
C ARG A 1079 -0.22 14.51 -37.85
N LYS A 1080 -1.46 14.08 -38.12
CA LYS A 1080 -2.51 14.95 -38.69
C LYS A 1080 -2.96 15.98 -37.64
N LYS A 1081 -3.11 17.23 -38.11
CA LYS A 1081 -3.28 18.42 -37.27
C LYS A 1081 -4.65 18.44 -36.58
N SER A 1082 -4.69 18.85 -35.32
CA SER A 1082 -5.94 19.25 -34.65
C SER A 1082 -6.45 20.58 -35.23
N LEU A 1083 -7.75 20.67 -35.50
CA LEU A 1083 -8.39 21.96 -35.77
C LEU A 1083 -8.69 22.68 -34.46
N LYS A 1084 -8.32 23.95 -34.36
CA LYS A 1084 -9.03 24.89 -33.49
C LYS A 1084 -10.31 25.35 -34.20
N ARG A 1085 -11.43 25.30 -33.48
CA ARG A 1085 -12.52 26.27 -33.69
C ARG A 1085 -11.99 27.65 -33.28
N ASP A 1086 -12.42 28.70 -33.96
CA ASP A 1086 -12.73 29.98 -33.31
C ASP A 1086 -13.73 30.77 -34.17
N CYS A 1087 -14.61 31.52 -33.51
CA CYS A 1087 -15.67 32.28 -34.16
C CYS A 1087 -15.15 33.65 -34.64
N LEU A 1088 -15.69 34.16 -35.74
CA LEU A 1088 -15.43 35.53 -36.20
C LEU A 1088 -16.61 36.46 -35.94
N VAL A 1089 -16.33 37.60 -35.31
CA VAL A 1089 -17.09 38.84 -35.47
C VAL A 1089 -16.12 39.92 -35.94
N LYS A 1090 -16.56 40.76 -36.89
CA LYS A 1090 -15.74 41.75 -37.61
C LYS A 1090 -15.43 42.99 -36.72
N PRO A 1091 -14.50 43.88 -37.14
CA PRO A 1091 -14.98 44.99 -37.99
C PRO A 1091 -14.03 45.48 -39.11
N TRP A 1092 -14.63 45.88 -40.24
CA TRP A 1092 -14.40 47.08 -41.07
C TRP A 1092 -12.96 47.67 -41.13
N ASN A 1093 -12.37 47.87 -42.32
CA ASN A 1093 -12.81 48.97 -43.21
C ASN A 1093 -12.38 48.87 -44.69
N ASN A 1094 -13.11 49.65 -45.50
CA ASN A 1094 -13.10 49.89 -46.94
C ASN A 1094 -11.75 49.88 -47.71
N LEU A 1095 -11.84 49.46 -48.98
CA LEU A 1095 -11.34 50.22 -50.14
C LEU A 1095 -12.28 50.01 -51.34
N GLU A 1096 -12.31 50.96 -52.28
CA GLU A 1096 -13.40 51.13 -53.25
C GLU A 1096 -13.11 50.55 -54.65
N ASN A 1097 -14.19 50.25 -55.38
CA ASN A 1097 -14.39 50.35 -56.83
C ASN A 1097 -13.24 50.00 -57.79
N ASN A 1098 -13.49 49.02 -58.67
CA ASN A 1098 -13.68 49.29 -60.10
C ASN A 1098 -14.26 48.07 -60.83
N ASN A 1099 -15.24 48.32 -61.72
CA ASN A 1099 -15.70 47.58 -62.91
C ASN A 1099 -15.79 46.02 -62.84
N GLN A 1100 -16.87 45.40 -63.30
CA GLN A 1100 -17.75 45.80 -64.41
C GLN A 1100 -19.18 45.24 -64.25
#